data_AF-A0A916DTA2-F1
#
_entry.id   AF-A0A916DTA2-F1
#
_cell.length_a   1.000
_cell.length_b   1.000
_cell.length_c   1.000
_cell.angle_alpha   90.00
_cell.angle_beta   90.00
_cell.angle_gamma   90.00
#
_symmetry.space_group_name_H-M   'P 1'
#
loop_
_entity.id
_entity.type
_entity.pdbx_description
1 polymer ?
#
loop_
_entity_poly.entity_id
_entity_poly.type
_entity_poly.pdbx_seq_one_letter_code
_entity_poly.pdbx_strand_id
1 'polypeptide(L)'
;MITLSKKLKLELFNVILNEKSPFGFISDEDGLIPFLNKIWDLKNMPSTDPRFSTAEQDIAQHTIRNDDWELEFLFDEILNLFEDDSKYRLFIETILSPEFRETEDGITKYFYLINPYLEKESYALIINEYNNEDLPIYKVGLKAEAEELLIELKENTIPFIVETQLTGKSSLARSHKTPKTTPSFVLAFNSGWNDYSVVSSFSLFYYSEGIQYVYIGDVKIIHIETLNTSKKIPLSFNSLPDIFCSLGQNISYYNRLKEHFGKEFKSILFALRDAAFFPDIHEKYEQNSNFINSLIRTNTAERLLREAKYQVYNYDLSNLYSFKYTFQPKYSKESIEVDFNFNNNKNLPNRIYAIIGKNGIGKTQLISSLPFDIYKKKDDVFMPKTPLFSKVIAVSYSIFDSFKVPQKTASFNYLYCGLKDENGENISEKDLVRRFHKSSQKIKNLKRIQEWNQILLNFIDKQLLSQFIRLKRIDQRREYVIDFEGFSKIKNILSSGQNIILYIITEIVANIRYDSLLLYDEPETHLHPNAISQLINTIYELVNEFESYCILATHSPLIIRELLSRNVYILERFDDTPAIRKLNIETFGENLTTLTEEVFGNREIPKQYKIILENLVYEGKNYEQILSLLESDNIPLSLNAKIYIKSLLNEKY
;
A
#
# COMPACT_ATOMS: atom_id res chain seq x y z
N MET A 1 26.63 15.56 -15.48
CA MET A 1 27.03 15.77 -14.07
C MET A 1 25.78 16.08 -13.29
N ILE A 2 25.61 15.47 -12.13
CA ILE A 2 24.52 15.78 -11.19
C ILE A 2 24.92 17.08 -10.49
N THR A 3 24.11 18.12 -10.63
CA THR A 3 24.33 19.43 -9.98
C THR A 3 23.14 19.70 -9.08
N LEU A 4 23.37 19.78 -7.77
CA LEU A 4 22.36 20.08 -6.74
C LEU A 4 22.50 21.54 -6.30
N SER A 5 21.39 22.25 -6.08
CA SER A 5 21.48 23.62 -5.58
C SER A 5 22.10 23.69 -4.18
N LYS A 6 22.89 24.74 -3.90
CA LYS A 6 23.48 24.97 -2.58
C LYS A 6 22.41 25.01 -1.47
N LYS A 7 21.22 25.53 -1.77
CA LYS A 7 20.07 25.55 -0.85
C LYS A 7 19.63 24.13 -0.48
N LEU A 8 19.44 23.25 -1.48
CA LEU A 8 19.04 21.86 -1.24
C LEU A 8 20.12 21.10 -0.47
N LYS A 9 21.40 21.32 -0.81
CA LYS A 9 22.51 20.72 -0.07
C LYS A 9 22.46 21.10 1.42
N LEU A 10 22.32 22.39 1.74
CA LEU A 10 22.23 22.83 3.13
C LEU A 10 21.00 22.27 3.87
N GLU A 11 19.82 22.29 3.24
CA GLU A 11 18.61 21.69 3.83
C GLU A 11 18.82 20.21 4.14
N LEU A 12 19.37 19.46 3.19
CA LEU A 12 19.56 18.02 3.31
C LEU A 12 20.64 17.66 4.34
N PHE A 13 21.74 18.40 4.37
CA PHE A 13 22.80 18.24 5.36
C PHE A 13 22.26 18.41 6.78
N ASN A 14 21.51 19.49 7.04
CA ASN A 14 20.90 19.75 8.34
C ASN A 14 19.93 18.64 8.75
N VAL A 15 19.14 18.12 7.80
CA VAL A 15 18.20 17.03 8.07
C VAL A 15 18.93 15.73 8.45
N ILE A 16 20.06 15.45 7.83
CA ILE A 16 20.89 14.28 8.15
C ILE A 16 21.52 14.43 9.54
N LEU A 17 22.08 15.60 9.86
CA LEU A 17 22.76 15.84 11.15
C LEU A 17 21.82 15.81 12.36
N ASN A 18 20.52 16.10 12.17
CA ASN A 18 19.53 16.02 13.24
C ASN A 18 19.21 14.58 13.67
N GLU A 19 19.70 13.57 12.96
CA GLU A 19 19.56 12.18 13.36
C GLU A 19 20.56 11.79 14.45
N LYS A 20 20.18 10.86 15.32
CA LYS A 20 21.01 10.44 16.48
C LYS A 20 22.38 9.85 16.14
N SER A 21 22.57 9.35 14.92
CA SER A 21 23.79 8.63 14.50
C SER A 21 24.00 8.77 12.99
N PRO A 22 24.27 9.99 12.49
CA PRO A 22 24.28 10.29 11.06
C PRO A 22 25.36 9.48 10.31
N PHE A 23 26.51 9.25 10.92
CA PHE A 23 27.69 8.62 10.30
C PHE A 23 27.88 7.13 10.63
N GLY A 24 26.95 6.52 11.36
CA GLY A 24 27.02 5.09 11.74
C GLY A 24 27.85 4.81 12.99
N PHE A 25 27.72 3.57 13.50
CA PHE A 25 28.26 3.01 14.75
C PHE A 25 27.82 3.71 16.06
N ILE A 26 27.77 2.93 17.15
CA ILE A 26 27.03 3.22 18.40
C ILE A 26 27.74 4.25 19.31
N SER A 27 28.89 4.76 18.90
CA SER A 27 29.64 5.83 19.56
C SER A 27 30.25 6.76 18.52
N ASP A 28 29.93 8.05 18.60
CA ASP A 28 30.32 9.08 17.62
C ASP A 28 31.85 9.17 17.39
N GLU A 29 32.67 8.65 18.33
CA GLU A 29 34.14 8.65 18.24
C GLU A 29 34.71 7.71 17.15
N ASP A 30 34.08 6.58 16.84
CA ASP A 30 34.65 5.56 15.94
C ASP A 30 34.10 5.64 14.49
N GLY A 31 32.98 6.32 14.27
CA GLY A 31 32.28 6.34 12.97
C GLY A 31 32.73 7.42 11.99
N LEU A 32 33.06 8.63 12.48
CA LEU A 32 33.27 9.80 11.63
C LEU A 32 34.49 9.67 10.72
N ILE A 33 35.67 9.28 11.23
CA ILE A 33 36.89 9.19 10.42
C ILE A 33 36.79 8.10 9.34
N PRO A 34 36.31 6.87 9.63
CA PRO A 34 36.04 5.89 8.59
C PRO A 34 35.03 6.38 7.54
N PHE A 35 33.98 7.09 7.96
CA PHE A 35 32.99 7.70 7.07
C PHE A 35 33.63 8.72 6.12
N LEU A 36 34.39 9.68 6.65
CA LEU A 36 35.05 10.71 5.84
C LEU A 36 36.07 10.09 4.87
N ASN A 37 36.80 9.06 5.28
CA ASN A 37 37.79 8.39 4.43
C ASN A 37 37.18 7.66 3.21
N LYS A 38 35.85 7.43 3.20
CA LYS A 38 35.15 6.91 2.01
C LYS A 38 34.93 7.98 0.94
N ILE A 39 34.92 9.24 1.35
CA ILE A 39 34.63 10.38 0.48
C ILE A 39 35.93 11.11 0.13
N TRP A 40 36.86 11.25 1.08
CA TRP A 40 38.14 11.94 0.96
C TRP A 40 39.31 11.01 1.30
N ASP A 41 40.47 11.23 0.67
CA ASP A 41 41.71 10.54 1.04
C ASP A 41 42.44 11.35 2.13
N LEU A 42 41.89 11.33 3.36
CA LEU A 42 42.35 12.21 4.44
C LEU A 42 43.80 11.96 4.86
N LYS A 43 44.31 10.75 4.60
CA LYS A 43 45.70 10.35 4.90
C LYS A 43 46.70 11.06 4.01
N ASN A 44 46.29 11.45 2.80
CA ASN A 44 47.15 12.15 1.83
C ASN A 44 46.80 13.64 1.69
N MET A 45 45.69 14.09 2.28
CA MET A 45 45.33 15.51 2.31
C MET A 45 46.17 16.29 3.33
N PRO A 46 46.57 17.53 3.00
CA PRO A 46 47.31 18.38 3.93
C PRO A 46 46.44 18.79 5.12
N SER A 47 47.05 18.92 6.29
CA SER A 47 46.40 19.47 7.48
C SER A 47 46.23 21.00 7.36
N THR A 48 45.15 21.52 7.95
CA THR A 48 44.92 22.95 8.16
C THR A 48 45.62 23.48 9.41
N ASP A 49 45.92 22.61 10.37
CA ASP A 49 46.73 22.89 11.54
C ASP A 49 48.20 22.45 11.33
N PRO A 50 49.19 23.36 11.40
CA PRO A 50 50.59 23.02 11.18
C PRO A 50 51.17 22.01 12.20
N ARG A 51 50.46 21.72 13.30
CA ARG A 51 50.85 20.71 14.30
C ARG A 51 50.67 19.27 13.79
N PHE A 52 49.86 19.04 12.77
CA PHE A 52 49.55 17.72 12.24
C PHE A 52 50.04 17.54 10.80
N SER A 53 50.32 16.29 10.42
CA SER A 53 50.89 15.98 9.11
C SER A 53 49.83 15.71 8.04
N THR A 54 48.64 15.27 8.45
CA THR A 54 47.56 14.87 7.55
C THR A 54 46.23 15.45 8.02
N ALA A 55 45.29 15.66 7.10
CA ALA A 55 43.93 16.09 7.43
C ALA A 55 43.24 15.09 8.37
N GLU A 56 43.53 13.78 8.25
CA GLU A 56 43.00 12.75 9.16
C GLU A 56 43.38 13.02 10.63
N GLN A 57 44.65 13.36 10.89
CA GLN A 57 45.13 13.65 12.25
C GLN A 57 44.55 14.95 12.80
N ASP A 58 44.42 15.95 11.93
CA ASP A 58 43.86 17.27 12.23
C ASP A 58 42.40 17.16 12.66
N ILE A 59 41.58 16.55 11.79
CA ILE A 59 40.15 16.33 12.03
C ILE A 59 39.97 15.49 13.29
N ALA A 60 40.66 14.36 13.42
CA ALA A 60 40.54 13.51 14.60
C ALA A 60 40.93 14.23 15.90
N GLN A 61 41.89 15.16 15.86
CA GLN A 61 42.23 15.95 17.04
C GLN A 61 41.10 16.91 17.40
N HIS A 62 40.61 17.67 16.44
CA HIS A 62 39.68 18.76 16.70
C HIS A 62 38.23 18.29 16.90
N THR A 63 37.75 17.34 16.10
CA THR A 63 36.35 16.90 16.16
C THR A 63 36.11 15.76 17.15
N ILE A 64 37.11 14.92 17.45
CA ILE A 64 36.92 13.74 18.32
C ILE A 64 37.60 13.95 19.68
N ARG A 65 38.87 14.36 19.71
CA ARG A 65 39.62 14.44 20.98
C ARG A 65 39.36 15.72 21.77
N ASN A 66 39.21 16.83 21.08
CA ASN A 66 39.01 18.15 21.70
C ASN A 66 37.55 18.61 21.70
N ASP A 67 36.75 18.11 20.76
CA ASP A 67 35.35 18.53 20.54
C ASP A 67 35.23 20.06 20.37
N ASP A 68 36.16 20.67 19.63
CA ASP A 68 36.25 22.12 19.40
C ASP A 68 35.91 22.54 17.97
N TRP A 69 35.60 21.59 17.08
CA TRP A 69 35.04 21.83 15.75
C TRP A 69 33.59 21.33 15.66
N GLU A 70 32.67 22.26 15.44
CA GLU A 70 31.31 21.93 15.04
C GLU A 70 31.30 21.24 13.66
N LEU A 71 30.37 20.31 13.45
CA LEU A 71 30.28 19.54 12.20
C LEU A 71 30.03 20.45 10.98
N GLU A 72 29.24 21.52 11.13
CA GLU A 72 29.04 22.50 10.07
C GLU A 72 30.36 23.13 9.62
N PHE A 73 31.24 23.49 10.56
CA PHE A 73 32.54 24.06 10.26
C PHE A 73 33.45 23.05 9.55
N LEU A 74 33.48 21.80 10.01
CA LEU A 74 34.24 20.73 9.36
C LEU A 74 33.81 20.53 7.90
N PHE A 75 32.51 20.39 7.65
CA PHE A 75 32.02 20.03 6.31
C PHE A 75 32.01 21.22 5.35
N ASP A 76 31.73 22.45 5.81
CA ASP A 76 31.73 23.64 4.96
C ASP A 76 33.14 24.19 4.74
N GLU A 77 33.86 24.55 5.79
CA GLU A 77 35.12 25.31 5.66
C GLU A 77 36.33 24.41 5.42
N ILE A 78 36.42 23.25 6.10
CA ILE A 78 37.60 22.38 6.01
C ILE A 78 37.51 21.43 4.80
N LEU A 79 36.36 20.80 4.60
CA LEU A 79 36.16 19.80 3.54
C LEU A 79 35.52 20.36 2.26
N ASN A 80 35.00 21.60 2.31
CA ASN A 80 34.38 22.29 1.19
C ASN A 80 33.27 21.48 0.50
N LEU A 81 32.46 20.76 1.30
CA LEU A 81 31.48 19.79 0.83
C LEU A 81 30.41 20.42 -0.05
N PHE A 82 29.98 21.66 0.25
CA PHE A 82 28.88 22.32 -0.44
C PHE A 82 29.24 22.86 -1.83
N GLU A 83 30.53 23.07 -2.10
CA GLU A 83 31.03 23.58 -3.39
C GLU A 83 31.41 22.45 -4.37
N ASP A 84 31.59 21.21 -3.90
CA ASP A 84 31.92 20.05 -4.74
C ASP A 84 30.73 19.09 -4.88
N ASP A 85 30.06 19.14 -6.03
CA ASP A 85 28.93 18.25 -6.35
C ASP A 85 29.28 16.76 -6.32
N SER A 86 30.52 16.40 -6.70
CA SER A 86 30.94 14.99 -6.73
C SER A 86 31.13 14.46 -5.32
N LYS A 87 31.73 15.26 -4.44
CA LYS A 87 31.88 14.93 -3.01
C LYS A 87 30.53 14.93 -2.29
N TYR A 88 29.66 15.88 -2.60
CA TYR A 88 28.31 15.92 -2.04
C TYR A 88 27.48 14.69 -2.41
N ARG A 89 27.61 14.25 -3.67
CA ARG A 89 27.00 12.99 -4.12
C ARG A 89 27.53 11.80 -3.30
N LEU A 90 28.86 11.64 -3.24
CA LEU A 90 29.48 10.55 -2.48
C LEU A 90 29.09 10.59 -0.99
N PHE A 91 28.95 11.77 -0.42
CA PHE A 91 28.44 11.97 0.94
C PHE A 91 27.05 11.35 1.11
N ILE A 92 26.09 11.69 0.24
CA ILE A 92 24.76 11.08 0.28
C ILE A 92 24.84 9.55 0.12
N GLU A 93 25.59 9.05 -0.87
CA GLU A 93 25.68 7.61 -1.15
C GLU A 93 26.29 6.85 0.04
N THR A 94 27.29 7.44 0.70
CA THR A 94 27.96 6.87 1.87
C THR A 94 27.04 6.82 3.09
N ILE A 95 26.17 7.83 3.28
CA ILE A 95 25.18 7.86 4.39
C ILE A 95 24.25 6.64 4.37
N LEU A 96 23.92 6.12 3.18
CA LEU A 96 23.07 4.93 3.03
C LEU A 96 23.85 3.62 2.94
N SER A 97 25.18 3.66 2.91
CA SER A 97 26.00 2.47 2.66
C SER A 97 25.80 1.40 3.74
N PRO A 98 25.65 0.11 3.36
CA PRO A 98 25.62 -0.99 4.32
C PRO A 98 26.84 -1.06 5.25
N GLU A 99 27.97 -0.44 4.88
CA GLU A 99 29.16 -0.35 5.73
C GLU A 99 28.94 0.48 7.00
N PHE A 100 28.02 1.45 6.97
CA PHE A 100 27.66 2.31 8.12
C PHE A 100 26.27 1.99 8.66
N ARG A 101 25.54 1.09 7.99
CA ARG A 101 24.14 0.73 8.27
C ARG A 101 23.95 -0.77 8.11
N GLU A 102 24.11 -1.46 9.23
CA GLU A 102 24.08 -2.93 9.30
C GLU A 102 22.70 -3.55 9.01
N THR A 103 21.63 -2.74 8.93
CA THR A 103 20.26 -3.25 8.74
C THR A 103 19.55 -2.57 7.56
N GLU A 104 18.70 -3.35 6.87
CA GLU A 104 17.84 -2.84 5.79
C GLU A 104 16.93 -1.71 6.30
N ASP A 105 16.43 -1.80 7.54
CA ASP A 105 15.65 -0.73 8.18
C ASP A 105 16.48 0.55 8.38
N GLY A 106 17.74 0.43 8.77
CA GLY A 106 18.66 1.56 8.94
C GLY A 106 18.94 2.29 7.62
N ILE A 107 19.09 1.53 6.53
CA ILE A 107 19.24 2.08 5.18
C ILE A 107 17.93 2.73 4.72
N THR A 108 16.82 2.02 4.87
CA THR A 108 15.47 2.44 4.45
C THR A 108 15.04 3.74 5.15
N LYS A 109 15.36 3.89 6.43
CA LYS A 109 15.12 5.13 7.18
C LYS A 109 15.74 6.34 6.47
N TYR A 110 17.00 6.24 6.07
CA TYR A 110 17.70 7.35 5.43
C TYR A 110 17.34 7.53 3.96
N PHE A 111 16.96 6.45 3.28
CA PHE A 111 16.32 6.54 1.96
C PHE A 111 15.08 7.46 2.02
N TYR A 112 14.15 7.22 2.96
CA TYR A 112 12.97 8.07 3.10
C TYR A 112 13.26 9.46 3.67
N LEU A 113 14.37 9.63 4.38
CA LEU A 113 14.82 10.92 4.85
C LEU A 113 15.34 11.80 3.70
N ILE A 114 16.12 11.21 2.80
CA ILE A 114 16.90 11.92 1.78
C ILE A 114 16.15 12.04 0.46
N ASN A 115 15.55 10.95 -0.03
CA ASN A 115 14.95 10.88 -1.36
C ASN A 115 13.92 11.99 -1.64
N PRO A 116 13.03 12.38 -0.70
CA PRO A 116 12.07 13.46 -0.92
C PRO A 116 12.70 14.84 -1.20
N TYR A 117 13.92 15.08 -0.71
CA TYR A 117 14.64 16.32 -1.02
C TYR A 117 15.21 16.26 -2.43
N LEU A 118 15.88 15.17 -2.81
CA LEU A 118 16.44 14.97 -4.15
C LEU A 118 15.38 15.09 -5.25
N GLU A 119 14.17 14.58 -4.98
CA GLU A 119 13.05 14.64 -5.93
C GLU A 119 12.65 16.07 -6.31
N LYS A 120 12.88 17.07 -5.43
CA LYS A 120 12.60 18.49 -5.71
C LYS A 120 13.42 19.03 -6.88
N GLU A 121 14.57 18.43 -7.17
CA GLU A 121 15.48 18.82 -8.25
C GLU A 121 15.64 17.72 -9.32
N SER A 122 14.64 16.84 -9.45
CA SER A 122 14.62 15.76 -10.46
C SER A 122 15.73 14.72 -10.30
N TYR A 123 16.23 14.51 -9.08
CA TYR A 123 17.12 13.40 -8.73
C TYR A 123 16.42 12.38 -7.83
N ALA A 124 16.96 11.18 -7.74
CA ALA A 124 16.49 10.14 -6.82
C ALA A 124 17.64 9.22 -6.39
N LEU A 125 17.45 8.53 -5.28
CA LEU A 125 18.27 7.39 -4.88
C LEU A 125 17.81 6.16 -5.66
N ILE A 126 18.76 5.54 -6.37
CA ILE A 126 18.53 4.36 -7.23
C ILE A 126 19.41 3.24 -6.72
N ILE A 127 18.88 2.02 -6.62
CA ILE A 127 19.68 0.85 -6.24
C ILE A 127 20.73 0.58 -7.32
N ASN A 128 22.00 0.63 -6.93
CA ASN A 128 23.13 0.31 -7.80
C ASN A 128 23.45 -1.19 -7.75
N GLU A 129 23.55 -1.75 -6.56
CA GLU A 129 23.88 -3.15 -6.32
C GLU A 129 23.41 -3.61 -4.93
N TYR A 130 23.64 -4.88 -4.61
CA TYR A 130 23.43 -5.45 -3.28
C TYR A 130 24.76 -5.98 -2.75
N ASN A 131 25.01 -5.84 -1.45
CA ASN A 131 26.17 -6.44 -0.81
C ASN A 131 25.98 -7.96 -0.61
N ASN A 132 26.96 -8.63 0.01
CA ASN A 132 26.92 -10.08 0.28
C ASN A 132 25.80 -10.52 1.24
N GLU A 133 25.20 -9.58 1.97
CA GLU A 133 24.10 -9.80 2.90
C GLU A 133 22.75 -9.37 2.32
N ASP A 134 22.67 -9.17 0.98
CA ASP A 134 21.49 -8.69 0.27
C ASP A 134 21.00 -7.28 0.72
N LEU A 135 21.87 -6.45 1.29
CA LEU A 135 21.56 -5.06 1.63
C LEU A 135 21.77 -4.14 0.41
N PRO A 136 20.83 -3.21 0.13
CA PRO A 136 20.91 -2.35 -1.05
C PRO A 136 21.98 -1.27 -0.92
N ILE A 137 22.75 -1.07 -1.99
CA ILE A 137 23.71 0.03 -2.14
C ILE A 137 23.11 1.04 -3.12
N TYR A 138 22.83 2.25 -2.64
CA TYR A 138 22.18 3.30 -3.42
C TYR A 138 23.19 4.24 -4.09
N LYS A 139 22.79 4.78 -5.25
CA LYS A 139 23.47 5.89 -5.92
C LYS A 139 22.50 7.02 -6.22
N VAL A 140 23.00 8.25 -6.31
CA VAL A 140 22.21 9.39 -6.80
C VAL A 140 22.15 9.31 -8.34
N GLY A 141 20.95 9.40 -8.90
CA GLY A 141 20.70 9.38 -10.35
C GLY A 141 19.55 10.32 -10.76
N LEU A 142 19.34 10.46 -12.07
CA LEU A 142 18.26 11.29 -12.63
C LEU A 142 16.90 10.59 -12.48
N LYS A 143 15.88 11.34 -12.06
CA LYS A 143 14.51 10.83 -11.94
C LYS A 143 13.92 10.34 -13.27
N ALA A 144 14.32 10.93 -14.41
CA ALA A 144 13.81 10.55 -15.73
C ALA A 144 14.33 9.18 -16.24
N GLU A 145 15.45 8.68 -15.70
CA GLU A 145 16.01 7.36 -16.02
C GLU A 145 15.40 6.25 -15.14
N ALA A 146 14.79 6.62 -14.02
CA ALA A 146 13.95 5.74 -13.22
C ALA A 146 12.50 5.82 -13.73
N GLU A 147 11.97 4.77 -14.37
CA GLU A 147 10.51 4.56 -14.31
C GLU A 147 10.11 4.70 -12.82
N GLU A 148 8.99 5.36 -12.47
CA GLU A 148 8.53 5.48 -11.05
C GLU A 148 8.57 4.15 -10.27
N LEU A 149 8.58 3.04 -11.01
CA LEU A 149 8.65 1.65 -10.59
C LEU A 149 10.07 1.15 -10.19
N LEU A 150 11.16 1.80 -10.60
CA LEU A 150 12.56 1.33 -10.44
C LEU A 150 13.24 1.81 -9.15
N ILE A 151 12.61 2.68 -8.37
CA ILE A 151 13.20 3.23 -7.14
C ILE A 151 13.55 2.12 -6.12
N GLU A 152 12.86 0.97 -6.17
CA GLU A 152 13.08 -0.21 -5.32
C GLU A 152 13.79 -1.38 -6.02
N LEU A 153 14.19 -1.24 -7.29
CA LEU A 153 14.74 -2.34 -8.07
C LEU A 153 16.00 -1.92 -8.83
N LYS A 154 17.06 -2.71 -8.68
CA LYS A 154 18.25 -2.60 -9.53
C LYS A 154 17.85 -2.84 -10.99
N GLU A 155 18.33 -2.03 -11.92
CA GLU A 155 18.16 -2.32 -13.35
C GLU A 155 18.91 -3.60 -13.72
N ASN A 156 18.29 -4.48 -14.50
CA ASN A 156 18.96 -5.69 -14.96
C ASN A 156 20.07 -5.35 -15.96
N THR A 157 21.31 -5.75 -15.65
CA THR A 157 22.47 -5.56 -16.52
C THR A 157 22.82 -6.80 -17.34
N ILE A 158 22.26 -7.97 -16.99
CA ILE A 158 22.55 -9.24 -17.66
C ILE A 158 21.73 -9.31 -18.97
N PRO A 159 22.37 -9.39 -20.15
CA PRO A 159 21.65 -9.38 -21.41
C PRO A 159 20.86 -10.68 -21.61
N PHE A 160 19.63 -10.54 -22.10
CA PHE A 160 18.85 -11.63 -22.69
C PHE A 160 19.20 -11.73 -24.18
N ILE A 161 19.40 -12.96 -24.66
CA ILE A 161 19.67 -13.30 -26.05
C ILE A 161 18.55 -14.22 -26.52
N VAL A 162 17.86 -13.86 -27.61
CA VAL A 162 16.73 -14.63 -28.13
C VAL A 162 17.17 -15.55 -29.26
N GLU A 163 16.96 -16.85 -29.08
CA GLU A 163 17.26 -17.88 -30.07
C GLU A 163 15.97 -18.41 -30.68
N THR A 164 15.71 -18.01 -31.93
CA THR A 164 14.46 -18.35 -32.65
C THR A 164 14.56 -19.59 -33.53
N GLN A 165 15.78 -20.03 -33.84
CA GLN A 165 16.06 -21.18 -34.70
C GLN A 165 16.71 -22.30 -33.88
N LEU A 166 15.88 -23.24 -33.43
CA LEU A 166 16.32 -24.36 -32.62
C LEU A 166 16.53 -25.63 -33.45
N THR A 167 17.53 -26.43 -33.07
CA THR A 167 17.80 -27.75 -33.68
C THR A 167 17.04 -28.88 -32.98
N GLY A 168 16.27 -28.59 -31.93
CA GLY A 168 15.51 -29.56 -31.15
C GLY A 168 14.58 -28.90 -30.13
N LYS A 169 14.26 -29.59 -29.03
CA LYS A 169 13.37 -29.08 -27.98
C LYS A 169 13.96 -27.84 -27.30
N SER A 170 13.15 -26.79 -27.09
CA SER A 170 13.57 -25.54 -26.44
C SER A 170 14.16 -25.72 -25.05
N SER A 171 13.69 -26.71 -24.29
CA SER A 171 14.18 -27.03 -22.94
C SER A 171 15.54 -27.73 -22.91
N LEU A 172 16.16 -28.02 -24.06
CA LEU A 172 17.50 -28.62 -24.14
C LEU A 172 18.54 -27.58 -24.55
N ALA A 173 19.60 -27.43 -23.74
CA ALA A 173 20.69 -26.48 -24.02
C ALA A 173 21.37 -26.74 -25.38
N ARG A 174 21.54 -28.01 -25.75
CA ARG A 174 22.08 -28.41 -27.06
C ARG A 174 21.26 -27.98 -28.28
N SER A 175 20.04 -27.47 -28.06
CA SER A 175 19.12 -27.09 -29.13
C SER A 175 19.23 -25.62 -29.55
N HIS A 176 20.02 -24.82 -28.83
CA HIS A 176 20.36 -23.44 -29.20
C HIS A 176 21.88 -23.22 -29.18
N LYS A 177 22.33 -22.10 -29.73
CA LYS A 177 23.75 -21.73 -29.72
C LYS A 177 24.15 -21.25 -28.34
N THR A 178 25.31 -21.70 -27.85
CA THR A 178 25.92 -21.14 -26.65
C THR A 178 26.18 -19.63 -26.87
N PRO A 179 25.80 -18.76 -25.92
CA PRO A 179 25.97 -17.32 -26.07
C PRO A 179 27.45 -16.95 -26.08
N LYS A 180 27.81 -15.92 -26.86
CA LYS A 180 29.19 -15.43 -26.95
C LYS A 180 29.60 -14.55 -25.77
N THR A 181 28.62 -13.97 -25.09
CA THR A 181 28.79 -13.08 -23.96
C THR A 181 28.29 -13.78 -22.70
N THR A 182 29.10 -13.78 -21.64
CA THR A 182 28.72 -14.28 -20.32
C THR A 182 29.08 -13.22 -19.28
N PRO A 183 28.29 -13.04 -18.21
CA PRO A 183 27.02 -13.71 -17.95
C PRO A 183 25.91 -13.28 -18.94
N SER A 184 25.01 -14.20 -19.29
CA SER A 184 23.84 -13.88 -20.14
C SER A 184 22.69 -14.86 -19.94
N PHE A 185 21.49 -14.41 -20.30
CA PHE A 185 20.33 -15.28 -20.43
C PHE A 185 20.10 -15.66 -21.89
N VAL A 186 19.65 -16.89 -22.13
CA VAL A 186 19.15 -17.33 -23.43
C VAL A 186 17.67 -17.65 -23.34
N LEU A 187 16.88 -16.99 -24.18
CA LEU A 187 15.47 -17.27 -24.42
C LEU A 187 15.34 -18.14 -25.67
N ALA A 188 15.24 -19.46 -25.47
CA ALA A 188 15.06 -20.42 -26.56
C ALA A 188 13.58 -20.49 -26.96
N PHE A 189 13.24 -20.01 -28.15
CA PHE A 189 11.86 -19.93 -28.63
C PHE A 189 11.29 -21.30 -28.98
N ASN A 190 10.16 -21.66 -28.39
CA ASN A 190 9.44 -22.88 -28.72
C ASN A 190 8.46 -22.63 -29.89
N SER A 191 8.94 -22.84 -31.11
CA SER A 191 8.13 -22.69 -32.34
C SER A 191 7.08 -23.78 -32.53
N GLY A 192 7.16 -24.88 -31.77
CA GLY A 192 6.28 -26.04 -31.90
C GLY A 192 4.94 -25.93 -31.16
N TRP A 193 4.74 -24.86 -30.39
CA TRP A 193 3.53 -24.68 -29.57
C TRP A 193 2.83 -23.37 -29.90
N ASN A 194 1.51 -23.43 -30.13
CA ASN A 194 0.66 -22.25 -30.23
C ASN A 194 -0.54 -22.39 -29.29
N ASP A 195 -0.92 -21.27 -28.67
CA ASP A 195 -2.09 -21.16 -27.81
C ASP A 195 -3.15 -20.34 -28.54
N TYR A 196 -4.09 -21.00 -29.22
CA TYR A 196 -5.12 -20.31 -30.03
C TYR A 196 -4.51 -19.32 -31.03
N SER A 197 -3.49 -19.76 -31.78
CA SER A 197 -2.68 -18.97 -32.72
C SER A 197 -1.66 -18.01 -32.08
N VAL A 198 -1.68 -17.83 -30.76
CA VAL A 198 -0.65 -17.05 -30.05
C VAL A 198 0.60 -17.91 -29.88
N VAL A 199 1.75 -17.43 -30.36
CA VAL A 199 3.05 -18.09 -30.30
C VAL A 199 3.98 -17.24 -29.44
N SER A 200 4.14 -17.65 -28.18
CA SER A 200 4.71 -16.85 -27.10
C SER A 200 5.63 -17.65 -26.17
N SER A 201 5.84 -18.95 -26.43
CA SER A 201 6.51 -19.85 -25.49
C SER A 201 8.03 -19.84 -25.66
N PHE A 202 8.75 -19.71 -24.55
CA PHE A 202 10.21 -19.73 -24.48
C PHE A 202 10.68 -20.60 -23.31
N SER A 203 11.89 -21.12 -23.44
CA SER A 203 12.63 -21.76 -22.35
C SER A 203 13.81 -20.85 -21.97
N LEU A 204 13.90 -20.49 -20.69
CA LEU A 204 14.93 -19.57 -20.17
C LEU A 204 16.12 -20.35 -19.61
N PHE A 205 17.32 -19.97 -20.04
CA PHE A 205 18.59 -20.49 -19.54
C PHE A 205 19.46 -19.34 -19.06
N TYR A 206 20.26 -19.58 -18.03
CA TYR A 206 21.32 -18.69 -17.59
C TYR A 206 22.68 -19.33 -17.89
N TYR A 207 23.61 -18.54 -18.43
CA TYR A 207 25.00 -18.92 -18.68
C TYR A 207 25.92 -18.04 -17.86
N SER A 208 26.70 -18.65 -16.95
CA SER A 208 27.70 -17.96 -16.14
C SER A 208 29.07 -17.91 -16.85
N GLU A 209 30.02 -17.17 -16.29
CA GLU A 209 31.42 -17.29 -16.68
C GLU A 209 31.91 -18.73 -16.39
N GLY A 210 32.53 -19.40 -17.37
CA GLY A 210 33.08 -20.76 -17.19
C GLY A 210 32.31 -21.95 -17.81
N ILE A 211 31.57 -21.77 -18.91
CA ILE A 211 30.82 -22.83 -19.65
C ILE A 211 29.91 -23.69 -18.73
N GLN A 212 29.29 -23.05 -17.75
CA GLN A 212 28.22 -23.65 -16.95
C GLN A 212 26.90 -22.98 -17.28
N TYR A 213 25.84 -23.78 -17.47
CA TYR A 213 24.50 -23.27 -17.73
C TYR A 213 23.50 -23.82 -16.71
N VAL A 214 22.47 -23.04 -16.43
CA VAL A 214 21.34 -23.41 -15.58
C VAL A 214 20.06 -23.26 -16.39
N TYR A 215 19.26 -24.31 -16.48
CA TYR A 215 17.91 -24.22 -17.03
C TYR A 215 16.96 -23.66 -15.96
N ILE A 216 16.46 -22.45 -16.19
CA ILE A 216 15.58 -21.76 -15.24
C ILE A 216 14.15 -22.32 -15.35
N GLY A 217 13.61 -22.43 -16.56
CA GLY A 217 12.25 -22.94 -16.75
C GLY A 217 11.58 -22.38 -18.00
N ASP A 218 10.30 -22.71 -18.15
CA ASP A 218 9.50 -22.21 -19.27
C ASP A 218 8.78 -20.92 -18.88
N VAL A 219 8.79 -19.96 -19.81
CA VAL A 219 8.17 -18.64 -19.68
C VAL A 219 7.41 -18.33 -20.96
N LYS A 220 6.20 -17.78 -20.83
CA LYS A 220 5.48 -17.23 -21.96
C LYS A 220 5.66 -15.73 -21.97
N ILE A 221 6.01 -15.17 -23.14
CA ILE A 221 6.18 -13.74 -23.37
C ILE A 221 5.27 -13.35 -24.53
N ILE A 222 4.30 -12.47 -24.29
CA ILE A 222 3.38 -11.95 -25.30
C ILE A 222 3.76 -10.53 -25.69
N HIS A 223 3.39 -10.15 -26.91
CA HIS A 223 3.28 -8.77 -27.35
C HIS A 223 1.82 -8.33 -27.30
N ILE A 224 1.58 -7.05 -27.04
CA ILE A 224 0.23 -6.47 -26.90
C ILE A 224 -0.67 -6.58 -28.15
N GLU A 225 -0.09 -6.83 -29.34
CA GLU A 225 -0.78 -6.72 -30.64
C GLU A 225 -0.52 -7.95 -31.51
N THR A 226 0.74 -8.38 -31.65
CA THR A 226 1.05 -9.52 -32.52
C THR A 226 0.77 -10.85 -31.84
N LEU A 227 0.23 -11.80 -32.61
CA LEU A 227 0.05 -13.18 -32.17
C LEU A 227 1.37 -13.95 -32.11
N ASN A 228 2.41 -13.55 -32.85
CA ASN A 228 3.70 -14.25 -32.84
C ASN A 228 4.80 -13.35 -32.29
N THR A 229 5.11 -13.55 -31.00
CA THR A 229 6.09 -12.75 -30.27
C THR A 229 7.49 -12.83 -30.89
N SER A 230 7.88 -13.98 -31.46
CA SER A 230 9.23 -14.17 -32.01
C SER A 230 9.56 -13.26 -33.19
N LYS A 231 8.54 -12.64 -33.81
CA LYS A 231 8.71 -11.68 -34.91
C LYS A 231 8.97 -10.25 -34.45
N LYS A 232 8.68 -9.94 -33.18
CA LYS A 232 8.72 -8.57 -32.63
C LYS A 232 9.65 -8.43 -31.43
N ILE A 233 9.94 -9.51 -30.71
CA ILE A 233 10.89 -9.48 -29.60
C ILE A 233 12.29 -9.11 -30.11
N PRO A 234 13.02 -8.19 -29.44
CA PRO A 234 14.41 -7.88 -29.81
C PRO A 234 15.30 -9.13 -29.70
N LEU A 235 16.27 -9.27 -30.61
CA LEU A 235 17.21 -10.39 -30.57
C LEU A 235 18.14 -10.36 -29.35
N SER A 236 18.38 -9.17 -28.80
CA SER A 236 19.03 -9.01 -27.50
C SER A 236 18.51 -7.77 -26.80
N PHE A 237 18.39 -7.83 -25.47
CA PHE A 237 17.90 -6.74 -24.63
C PHE A 237 18.31 -6.94 -23.17
N ASN A 238 18.35 -5.85 -22.41
CA ASN A 238 18.50 -5.90 -20.95
C ASN A 238 17.15 -5.82 -20.24
N SER A 239 16.17 -5.16 -20.85
CA SER A 239 14.80 -5.05 -20.38
C SER A 239 13.85 -4.98 -21.57
N LEU A 240 12.67 -5.62 -21.47
CA LEU A 240 11.63 -5.56 -22.48
C LEU A 240 10.86 -4.23 -22.39
N PRO A 241 10.51 -3.62 -23.54
CA PRO A 241 9.59 -2.49 -23.56
C PRO A 241 8.23 -2.85 -22.96
N ASP A 242 7.47 -1.83 -22.56
CA ASP A 242 6.17 -1.97 -21.91
C ASP A 242 5.06 -2.57 -22.80
N ILE A 243 5.34 -2.82 -24.08
CA ILE A 243 4.47 -3.53 -25.03
C ILE A 243 4.57 -5.06 -24.92
N PHE A 244 5.42 -5.58 -24.03
CA PHE A 244 5.51 -7.00 -23.69
C PHE A 244 5.02 -7.30 -22.27
N CYS A 245 4.60 -8.54 -22.07
CA CYS A 245 4.20 -9.09 -20.78
C CYS A 245 4.57 -10.57 -20.73
N SER A 246 5.01 -11.05 -19.57
CA SER A 246 5.40 -12.43 -19.37
C SER A 246 4.78 -13.09 -18.13
N LEU A 247 4.81 -14.42 -18.13
CA LEU A 247 4.44 -15.24 -16.99
C LEU A 247 5.24 -16.55 -17.03
N GLY A 248 5.99 -16.83 -15.97
CA GLY A 248 6.57 -18.16 -15.74
C GLY A 248 5.49 -19.24 -15.68
N GLN A 249 5.73 -20.41 -16.27
CA GLN A 249 4.68 -21.44 -16.43
C GLN A 249 4.63 -22.46 -15.27
N ASN A 250 5.55 -22.36 -14.31
CA ASN A 250 5.71 -23.30 -13.20
C ASN A 250 6.28 -22.55 -11.98
N ILE A 251 5.98 -22.97 -10.75
CA ILE A 251 6.58 -22.35 -9.56
C ILE A 251 8.12 -22.53 -9.51
N SER A 252 8.62 -23.64 -10.06
CA SER A 252 10.06 -23.91 -10.14
C SER A 252 10.84 -22.87 -10.94
N TYR A 253 10.21 -22.21 -11.91
CA TYR A 253 10.81 -21.09 -12.64
C TYR A 253 11.20 -19.96 -11.69
N TYR A 254 10.27 -19.54 -10.82
CA TYR A 254 10.51 -18.46 -9.87
C TYR A 254 11.46 -18.88 -8.74
N ASN A 255 11.34 -20.11 -8.23
CA ASN A 255 12.23 -20.62 -7.18
C ASN A 255 13.68 -20.67 -7.66
N ARG A 256 13.95 -21.20 -8.87
CA ARG A 256 15.31 -21.24 -9.42
C ARG A 256 15.89 -19.85 -9.66
N LEU A 257 15.07 -18.89 -10.11
CA LEU A 257 15.50 -17.49 -10.22
C LEU A 257 15.90 -16.93 -8.86
N LYS A 258 15.07 -17.12 -7.82
CA LYS A 258 15.38 -16.64 -6.47
C LYS A 258 16.60 -17.34 -5.87
N GLU A 259 16.71 -18.64 -6.02
CA GLU A 259 17.84 -19.45 -5.52
C GLU A 259 19.17 -19.01 -6.16
N HIS A 260 19.16 -18.65 -7.45
CA HIS A 260 20.38 -18.30 -8.17
C HIS A 260 20.76 -16.82 -8.09
N PHE A 261 19.79 -15.91 -7.95
CA PHE A 261 19.99 -14.46 -8.03
C PHE A 261 19.62 -13.68 -6.76
N GLY A 262 19.27 -14.34 -5.64
CA GLY A 262 19.00 -13.67 -4.36
C GLY A 262 17.88 -12.63 -4.50
N LYS A 263 18.11 -11.37 -4.11
CA LYS A 263 17.16 -10.25 -4.33
C LYS A 263 17.10 -9.75 -5.79
N GLU A 264 18.13 -9.97 -6.60
CA GLU A 264 18.20 -9.50 -8.00
C GLU A 264 17.24 -10.24 -8.94
N PHE A 265 16.69 -11.38 -8.52
CA PHE A 265 15.69 -12.11 -9.30
C PHE A 265 14.48 -11.24 -9.69
N LYS A 266 14.11 -10.26 -8.85
CA LYS A 266 13.02 -9.31 -9.16
C LYS A 266 13.38 -8.41 -10.33
N SER A 267 14.64 -7.98 -10.44
CA SER A 267 15.14 -7.17 -11.55
C SER A 267 15.04 -7.94 -12.86
N ILE A 268 15.34 -9.24 -12.84
CA ILE A 268 15.20 -10.15 -13.98
C ILE A 268 13.72 -10.31 -14.37
N LEU A 269 12.84 -10.54 -13.39
CA LEU A 269 11.40 -10.65 -13.63
C LEU A 269 10.80 -9.33 -14.17
N PHE A 270 11.27 -8.18 -13.67
CA PHE A 270 10.82 -6.87 -14.12
C PHE A 270 11.28 -6.61 -15.56
N ALA A 271 12.53 -6.93 -15.86
CA ALA A 271 13.10 -6.87 -17.21
C ALA A 271 12.35 -7.76 -18.21
N LEU A 272 11.83 -8.91 -17.77
CA LEU A 272 10.97 -9.77 -18.59
C LEU A 272 9.51 -9.33 -18.61
N ARG A 273 9.14 -8.28 -17.86
CA ARG A 273 7.78 -7.78 -17.67
C ARG A 273 6.83 -8.85 -17.10
N ASP A 274 7.20 -9.50 -16.00
CA ASP A 274 6.44 -10.59 -15.38
C ASP A 274 5.16 -10.11 -14.65
N ALA A 275 4.01 -10.68 -15.00
CA ALA A 275 2.71 -10.28 -14.45
C ALA A 275 2.42 -10.84 -13.05
N ALA A 276 3.07 -11.93 -12.64
CA ALA A 276 2.86 -12.53 -11.33
C ALA A 276 3.48 -11.69 -10.21
N PHE A 277 4.66 -11.11 -10.46
CA PHE A 277 5.36 -10.31 -9.46
C PHE A 277 5.02 -8.82 -9.50
N PHE A 278 4.59 -8.30 -10.66
CA PHE A 278 4.35 -6.87 -10.87
C PHE A 278 2.90 -6.59 -11.23
N PRO A 279 2.07 -6.22 -10.23
CA PRO A 279 0.64 -6.04 -10.43
C PRO A 279 0.28 -4.99 -11.49
N ASP A 280 1.10 -3.96 -11.68
CA ASP A 280 0.88 -2.93 -12.72
C ASP A 280 1.03 -3.46 -14.15
N ILE A 281 1.96 -4.39 -14.34
CA ILE A 281 2.12 -5.09 -15.62
C ILE A 281 0.89 -5.97 -15.84
N HIS A 282 0.43 -6.68 -14.81
CA HIS A 282 -0.80 -7.48 -14.90
C HIS A 282 -2.02 -6.61 -15.28
N GLU A 283 -2.27 -5.48 -14.60
CA GLU A 283 -3.44 -4.62 -14.89
C GLU A 283 -3.48 -4.17 -16.35
N LYS A 284 -2.32 -3.84 -16.94
CA LYS A 284 -2.25 -3.40 -18.34
C LYS A 284 -2.69 -4.50 -19.32
N TYR A 285 -2.49 -5.78 -18.96
CA TYR A 285 -2.72 -6.92 -19.85
C TYR A 285 -3.93 -7.79 -19.49
N GLU A 286 -4.60 -7.55 -18.36
CA GLU A 286 -5.72 -8.36 -17.85
C GLU A 286 -6.80 -8.62 -18.92
N GLN A 287 -7.10 -7.62 -19.75
CA GLN A 287 -8.13 -7.68 -20.79
C GLN A 287 -7.58 -8.04 -22.19
N ASN A 288 -6.27 -8.20 -22.34
CA ASN A 288 -5.64 -8.49 -23.62
C ASN A 288 -5.91 -9.94 -24.05
N SER A 289 -6.31 -10.15 -25.31
CA SER A 289 -6.62 -11.49 -25.82
C SER A 289 -5.41 -12.43 -25.77
N ASN A 290 -4.19 -11.94 -26.01
CA ASN A 290 -2.99 -12.77 -25.96
C ASN A 290 -2.67 -13.19 -24.51
N PHE A 291 -2.97 -12.33 -23.53
CA PHE A 291 -2.81 -12.66 -22.12
C PHE A 291 -3.74 -13.81 -21.71
N ILE A 292 -5.04 -13.64 -21.97
CA ILE A 292 -6.07 -14.62 -21.63
C ILE A 292 -5.84 -15.94 -22.39
N ASN A 293 -5.60 -15.86 -23.70
CA ASN A 293 -5.52 -17.05 -24.55
C ASN A 293 -4.19 -17.81 -24.40
N SER A 294 -3.12 -17.16 -23.92
CA SER A 294 -1.78 -17.77 -23.86
C SER A 294 -1.19 -17.85 -22.45
N LEU A 295 -1.01 -16.72 -21.74
CA LEU A 295 -0.35 -16.71 -20.43
C LEU A 295 -1.16 -17.48 -19.40
N ILE A 296 -2.45 -17.18 -19.29
CA ILE A 296 -3.38 -17.80 -18.32
C ILE A 296 -4.34 -18.80 -18.97
N ARG A 297 -3.97 -19.40 -20.11
CA ARG A 297 -4.81 -20.36 -20.85
C ARG A 297 -5.32 -21.53 -19.99
N THR A 298 -4.56 -21.89 -18.97
CA THR A 298 -4.85 -23.03 -18.09
C THR A 298 -5.13 -22.55 -16.68
N ASN A 299 -6.05 -23.20 -15.99
CA ASN A 299 -6.35 -22.90 -14.58
C ASN A 299 -5.09 -22.96 -13.70
N THR A 300 -4.12 -23.82 -14.04
CA THR A 300 -2.83 -23.89 -13.34
C THR A 300 -1.98 -22.65 -13.53
N ALA A 301 -1.95 -22.07 -14.73
CA ALA A 301 -1.20 -20.84 -15.01
C ALA A 301 -1.92 -19.61 -14.42
N GLU A 302 -3.25 -19.56 -14.48
CA GLU A 302 -4.03 -18.54 -13.80
C GLU A 302 -3.81 -18.59 -12.29
N ARG A 303 -3.83 -19.78 -11.68
CA ARG A 303 -3.52 -19.95 -10.26
C ARG A 303 -2.09 -19.53 -9.95
N LEU A 304 -1.12 -19.88 -10.79
CA LEU A 304 0.28 -19.48 -10.62
C LEU A 304 0.45 -17.96 -10.69
N LEU A 305 -0.25 -17.29 -11.60
CA LEU A 305 -0.26 -15.81 -11.69
C LEU A 305 -0.64 -15.18 -10.34
N ARG A 306 -1.62 -15.76 -9.64
CA ARG A 306 -2.08 -15.29 -8.32
C ARG A 306 -1.14 -15.72 -7.18
N GLU A 307 -0.65 -16.96 -7.22
CA GLU A 307 0.01 -17.58 -6.06
C GLU A 307 1.54 -17.46 -6.05
N ALA A 308 2.19 -17.23 -7.19
CA ALA A 308 3.65 -17.32 -7.33
C ALA A 308 4.41 -16.46 -6.32
N LYS A 309 4.00 -15.19 -6.16
CA LYS A 309 4.62 -14.26 -5.20
C LYS A 309 4.59 -14.83 -3.78
N TYR A 310 3.44 -15.34 -3.35
CA TYR A 310 3.24 -15.90 -2.01
C TYR A 310 4.05 -17.17 -1.78
N GLN A 311 4.02 -18.09 -2.75
CA GLN A 311 4.77 -19.35 -2.69
C GLN A 311 6.28 -19.11 -2.60
N VAL A 312 6.82 -18.20 -3.42
CA VAL A 312 8.25 -17.85 -3.45
C VAL A 312 8.71 -17.23 -2.12
N TYR A 313 7.83 -16.51 -1.42
CA TYR A 313 8.13 -15.96 -0.09
C TYR A 313 7.70 -16.86 1.08
N ASN A 314 7.32 -18.11 0.79
CA ASN A 314 6.90 -19.09 1.79
C ASN A 314 5.76 -18.55 2.69
N TYR A 315 4.71 -17.99 2.08
CA TYR A 315 3.46 -17.69 2.76
C TYR A 315 2.56 -18.94 2.79
N ASP A 316 1.76 -19.06 3.84
CA ASP A 316 0.74 -20.09 3.93
C ASP A 316 -0.45 -19.73 3.04
N LEU A 317 -0.60 -20.46 1.93
CA LEU A 317 -1.68 -20.27 0.96
C LEU A 317 -3.08 -20.45 1.58
N SER A 318 -3.20 -21.23 2.67
CA SER A 318 -4.48 -21.47 3.33
C SER A 318 -4.97 -20.26 4.13
N ASN A 319 -4.08 -19.31 4.43
CA ASN A 319 -4.36 -18.18 5.32
C ASN A 319 -3.63 -16.89 4.89
N LEU A 320 -3.48 -16.65 3.59
CA LEU A 320 -2.65 -15.58 3.01
C LEU A 320 -2.89 -14.19 3.58
N TYR A 321 -4.16 -13.89 3.84
CA TYR A 321 -4.59 -12.55 4.21
C TYR A 321 -4.90 -12.43 5.69
N SER A 322 -4.69 -13.47 6.49
CA SER A 322 -4.85 -13.34 7.94
C SER A 322 -3.53 -12.97 8.60
N PHE A 323 -3.56 -11.90 9.38
CA PHE A 323 -2.39 -11.36 10.05
C PHE A 323 -2.79 -10.67 11.35
N LYS A 324 -1.87 -10.66 12.31
CA LYS A 324 -1.92 -9.77 13.46
C LYS A 324 -1.10 -8.52 13.16
N TYR A 325 -1.62 -7.37 13.58
CA TYR A 325 -0.96 -6.08 13.46
C TYR A 325 -0.74 -5.46 14.83
N THR A 326 0.51 -5.16 15.15
CA THR A 326 0.92 -4.49 16.39
C THR A 326 0.95 -2.98 16.16
N PHE A 327 -0.06 -2.29 16.67
CA PHE A 327 -0.24 -0.86 16.49
C PHE A 327 0.14 -0.09 17.77
N GLN A 328 0.98 0.93 17.63
CA GLN A 328 1.33 1.85 18.71
C GLN A 328 0.78 3.26 18.43
N PRO A 329 -0.21 3.75 19.20
CA PRO A 329 -0.74 5.09 19.03
C PRO A 329 0.25 6.16 19.55
N LYS A 330 0.22 7.36 18.95
CA LYS A 330 1.14 8.46 19.29
C LYS A 330 1.07 8.96 20.73
N TYR A 331 -0.07 8.77 21.39
CA TYR A 331 -0.27 9.19 22.78
C TYR A 331 0.29 8.18 23.80
N SER A 332 0.76 7.01 23.36
CA SER A 332 1.21 5.94 24.26
C SER A 332 2.57 5.35 23.86
N LYS A 333 3.26 4.79 24.85
CA LYS A 333 4.42 3.92 24.64
C LYS A 333 4.03 2.45 24.51
N GLU A 334 2.79 2.10 24.84
CA GLU A 334 2.27 0.74 24.76
C GLU A 334 1.63 0.49 23.40
N SER A 335 1.73 -0.74 22.92
CA SER A 335 1.13 -1.20 21.67
C SER A 335 -0.04 -2.14 21.92
N ILE A 336 -0.98 -2.18 20.98
CA ILE A 336 -2.07 -3.15 20.95
C ILE A 336 -1.92 -4.09 19.76
N GLU A 337 -2.39 -5.32 19.90
CA GLU A 337 -2.43 -6.29 18.80
C GLU A 337 -3.86 -6.42 18.25
N VAL A 338 -4.00 -6.30 16.94
CA VAL A 338 -5.28 -6.50 16.24
C VAL A 338 -5.17 -7.70 15.32
N ASP A 339 -6.02 -8.71 15.53
CA ASP A 339 -6.04 -9.94 14.74
C ASP A 339 -7.06 -9.85 13.61
N PHE A 340 -6.58 -9.73 12.37
CA PHE A 340 -7.42 -9.78 11.19
C PHE A 340 -7.38 -11.18 10.60
N ASN A 341 -8.47 -11.93 10.79
CA ASN A 341 -8.61 -13.28 10.24
C ASN A 341 -9.54 -13.26 9.02
N PHE A 342 -8.96 -12.97 7.85
CA PHE A 342 -9.66 -12.86 6.57
C PHE A 342 -9.93 -14.22 5.91
N ASN A 343 -10.54 -15.15 6.66
CA ASN A 343 -10.85 -16.48 6.14
C ASN A 343 -11.98 -16.46 5.09
N ASN A 344 -11.72 -17.12 3.97
CA ASN A 344 -12.59 -17.16 2.81
C ASN A 344 -13.54 -18.39 2.82
N ASN A 345 -14.28 -18.57 3.92
CA ASN A 345 -15.26 -19.65 4.05
C ASN A 345 -16.43 -19.44 3.06
N LYS A 346 -16.75 -20.46 2.26
CA LYS A 346 -17.71 -20.38 1.13
C LYS A 346 -19.10 -19.84 1.49
N ASN A 347 -19.58 -20.09 2.72
CA ASN A 347 -20.94 -19.71 3.11
C ASN A 347 -21.03 -18.31 3.72
N LEU A 348 -19.95 -17.84 4.37
CA LEU A 348 -19.94 -16.53 5.01
C LEU A 348 -18.49 -16.03 5.16
N PRO A 349 -17.93 -15.40 4.12
CA PRO A 349 -16.53 -15.03 4.10
C PRO A 349 -16.29 -13.86 5.09
N ASN A 350 -15.22 -13.94 5.88
CA ASN A 350 -14.83 -12.87 6.78
C ASN A 350 -13.99 -11.86 5.99
N ARG A 351 -14.62 -10.98 5.22
CA ARG A 351 -13.92 -10.01 4.35
C ARG A 351 -13.90 -8.58 4.87
N ILE A 352 -14.71 -8.27 5.86
CA ILE A 352 -14.89 -6.92 6.39
C ILE A 352 -14.67 -6.94 7.90
N TYR A 353 -13.73 -6.13 8.38
CA TYR A 353 -13.50 -5.86 9.79
C TYR A 353 -13.82 -4.41 10.11
N ALA A 354 -14.32 -4.16 11.32
CA ALA A 354 -14.54 -2.81 11.83
C ALA A 354 -13.85 -2.58 13.17
N ILE A 355 -13.27 -1.40 13.32
CA ILE A 355 -12.66 -0.88 14.54
C ILE A 355 -13.52 0.30 14.97
N ILE A 356 -14.22 0.14 16.09
CA ILE A 356 -15.13 1.14 16.64
C ILE A 356 -14.60 1.70 17.96
N GLY A 357 -14.92 2.96 18.25
CA GLY A 357 -14.66 3.56 19.55
C GLY A 357 -14.79 5.08 19.53
N LYS A 358 -14.55 5.73 20.66
CA LYS A 358 -14.66 7.20 20.83
C LYS A 358 -13.70 7.97 19.91
N ASN A 359 -13.90 9.27 19.77
CA ASN A 359 -12.97 10.13 19.05
C ASN A 359 -11.66 10.30 19.83
N GLY A 360 -10.54 10.43 19.12
CA GLY A 360 -9.22 10.68 19.74
C GLY A 360 -8.50 9.46 20.31
N ILE A 361 -9.04 8.25 20.17
CA ILE A 361 -8.43 7.00 20.67
C ILE A 361 -7.41 6.36 19.72
N GLY A 362 -7.25 6.89 18.50
CA GLY A 362 -6.26 6.42 17.52
C GLY A 362 -6.79 5.55 16.36
N LYS A 363 -8.11 5.48 16.11
CA LYS A 363 -8.68 4.72 14.97
C LYS A 363 -8.10 5.14 13.61
N THR A 364 -8.18 6.44 13.29
CA THR A 364 -7.57 7.05 12.10
C THR A 364 -6.06 6.81 12.03
N GLN A 365 -5.36 6.82 13.18
CA GLN A 365 -3.93 6.53 13.22
C GLN A 365 -3.64 5.08 12.85
N LEU A 366 -4.45 4.12 13.31
CA LEU A 366 -4.33 2.70 12.95
C LEU A 366 -4.57 2.50 11.45
N ILE A 367 -5.66 3.03 10.90
CA ILE A 367 -5.98 2.90 9.47
C ILE A 367 -4.94 3.59 8.59
N SER A 368 -4.40 4.73 9.01
CA SER A 368 -3.37 5.44 8.24
C SER A 368 -1.96 4.86 8.40
N SER A 369 -1.63 4.19 9.50
CA SER A 369 -0.30 3.58 9.72
C SER A 369 -0.16 2.22 9.05
N LEU A 370 -1.20 1.39 9.06
CA LEU A 370 -1.22 0.07 8.44
C LEU A 370 -0.65 0.04 6.99
N PRO A 371 -1.11 0.89 6.04
CA PRO A 371 -0.57 0.88 4.68
C PRO A 371 0.91 1.28 4.62
N PHE A 372 1.38 2.16 5.52
CA PHE A 372 2.80 2.52 5.60
C PHE A 372 3.65 1.38 6.13
N ASP A 373 3.17 0.66 7.13
CA ASP A 373 3.92 -0.45 7.70
C ASP A 373 3.99 -1.63 6.72
N ILE A 374 2.91 -1.87 5.95
CA ILE A 374 2.93 -2.82 4.82
C ILE A 374 3.92 -2.37 3.75
N TYR A 375 3.87 -1.08 3.37
CA TYR A 375 4.78 -0.50 2.37
C TYR A 375 6.25 -0.66 2.77
N LYS A 376 6.58 -0.34 4.03
CA LYS A 376 7.92 -0.46 4.59
C LYS A 376 8.35 -1.89 4.87
N LYS A 377 7.46 -2.88 4.70
CA LYS A 377 7.68 -4.29 5.07
C LYS A 377 8.20 -4.43 6.50
N LYS A 378 7.54 -3.74 7.41
CA LYS A 378 7.94 -3.65 8.81
C LYS A 378 7.56 -4.97 9.52
N ASP A 379 8.35 -6.02 9.30
CA ASP A 379 8.01 -7.39 9.72
C ASP A 379 7.89 -7.54 11.25
N ASP A 380 8.44 -6.63 12.05
CA ASP A 380 8.35 -6.59 13.51
C ASP A 380 6.93 -6.30 14.04
N VAL A 381 6.09 -5.62 13.26
CA VAL A 381 4.71 -5.29 13.64
C VAL A 381 3.67 -6.21 13.03
N PHE A 382 4.07 -7.23 12.27
CA PHE A 382 3.15 -8.18 11.65
C PHE A 382 3.47 -9.62 12.06
N MET A 383 2.42 -10.40 12.37
CA MET A 383 2.54 -11.84 12.57
C MET A 383 1.53 -12.61 11.70
N PRO A 384 1.90 -13.73 11.07
CA PRO A 384 3.25 -14.31 11.06
C PRO A 384 4.23 -13.58 10.13
N LYS A 385 3.75 -12.80 9.16
CA LYS A 385 4.52 -12.00 8.20
C LYS A 385 3.72 -10.78 7.75
N THR A 386 4.40 -9.78 7.19
CA THR A 386 3.74 -8.65 6.52
C THR A 386 2.77 -9.16 5.44
N PRO A 387 1.49 -8.75 5.43
CA PRO A 387 0.54 -9.20 4.42
C PRO A 387 0.87 -8.62 3.04
N LEU A 388 0.62 -9.40 1.99
CA LEU A 388 0.84 -8.98 0.61
C LEU A 388 -0.51 -8.79 -0.07
N PHE A 389 -0.96 -7.54 -0.21
CA PHE A 389 -2.14 -7.22 -1.02
C PHE A 389 -1.73 -6.81 -2.43
N SER A 390 -2.56 -7.08 -3.43
CA SER A 390 -2.29 -6.65 -4.81
C SER A 390 -2.34 -5.13 -4.96
N LYS A 391 -3.15 -4.49 -4.10
CA LYS A 391 -3.34 -3.06 -3.99
C LYS A 391 -3.95 -2.70 -2.65
N VAL A 392 -3.56 -1.56 -2.09
CA VAL A 392 -4.22 -0.94 -0.94
C VAL A 392 -4.93 0.32 -1.40
N ILE A 393 -6.21 0.45 -1.08
CA ILE A 393 -7.03 1.61 -1.43
C ILE A 393 -7.55 2.21 -0.13
N ALA A 394 -7.06 3.40 0.21
CA ALA A 394 -7.51 4.14 1.38
C ALA A 394 -8.57 5.17 1.00
N VAL A 395 -9.64 5.24 1.79
CA VAL A 395 -10.81 6.07 1.56
C VAL A 395 -11.08 6.89 2.81
N SER A 396 -11.11 8.22 2.67
CA SER A 396 -11.51 9.11 3.76
C SER A 396 -12.42 10.23 3.25
N TYR A 397 -13.50 10.44 4.01
CA TYR A 397 -14.49 11.50 3.80
C TYR A 397 -14.17 12.75 4.63
N SER A 398 -13.15 12.69 5.49
CA SER A 398 -12.78 13.78 6.39
C SER A 398 -11.83 14.75 5.69
N ILE A 399 -12.25 16.02 5.61
CA ILE A 399 -11.37 17.13 5.24
C ILE A 399 -10.30 17.45 6.30
N PHE A 400 -10.40 16.87 7.49
CA PHE A 400 -9.43 17.10 8.57
C PHE A 400 -8.32 16.06 8.60
N ASP A 401 -8.50 14.92 7.94
CA ASP A 401 -7.51 13.85 8.00
C ASP A 401 -6.35 14.12 7.06
N SER A 402 -5.13 14.08 7.59
CA SER A 402 -3.90 14.07 6.79
C SER A 402 -3.45 12.63 6.64
N PHE A 403 -4.02 11.90 5.67
CA PHE A 403 -3.42 10.66 5.22
C PHE A 403 -2.10 11.01 4.53
N LYS A 404 -0.98 10.66 5.15
CA LYS A 404 0.25 10.59 4.38
C LYS A 404 0.02 9.52 3.30
N VAL A 405 0.43 9.78 2.07
CA VAL A 405 0.27 8.85 0.95
C VAL A 405 1.60 8.11 0.76
N PRO A 406 1.66 6.77 0.92
CA PRO A 406 2.84 6.01 0.53
C PRO A 406 3.14 6.23 -0.95
N GLN A 407 4.42 6.32 -1.31
CA GLN A 407 4.81 6.37 -2.72
C GLN A 407 4.43 5.05 -3.41
N LYS A 408 3.93 5.16 -4.64
CA LYS A 408 3.63 3.99 -5.47
C LYS A 408 4.95 3.37 -5.95
N THR A 409 5.13 2.06 -5.79
CA THR A 409 6.35 1.35 -6.22
C THR A 409 6.02 0.11 -7.03
N ALA A 410 7.02 -0.52 -7.68
CA ALA A 410 6.79 -1.75 -8.44
C ALA A 410 6.21 -2.89 -7.59
N SER A 411 6.51 -2.90 -6.28
CA SER A 411 6.13 -3.97 -5.37
C SER A 411 4.90 -3.67 -4.50
N PHE A 412 4.53 -2.39 -4.36
CA PHE A 412 3.41 -1.91 -3.56
C PHE A 412 2.57 -0.85 -4.29
N ASN A 413 1.29 -1.16 -4.47
CA ASN A 413 0.33 -0.27 -5.11
C ASN A 413 -0.61 0.35 -4.08
N TYR A 414 -0.55 1.66 -3.91
CA TYR A 414 -1.44 2.42 -3.05
C TYR A 414 -2.28 3.40 -3.87
N LEU A 415 -3.53 3.59 -3.45
CA LEU A 415 -4.41 4.63 -3.98
C LEU A 415 -5.16 5.30 -2.83
N TYR A 416 -5.11 6.62 -2.79
CA TYR A 416 -5.96 7.41 -1.89
C TYR A 416 -7.18 7.94 -2.66
N CYS A 417 -8.37 7.54 -2.21
CA CYS A 417 -9.66 8.00 -2.69
C CYS A 417 -10.31 8.86 -1.61
N GLY A 418 -9.95 10.13 -1.51
CA GLY A 418 -10.53 11.03 -0.51
C GLY A 418 -10.80 12.43 -1.04
N LEU A 419 -11.24 13.31 -0.15
CA LEU A 419 -11.53 14.73 -0.45
C LEU A 419 -10.30 15.64 -0.45
N LYS A 420 -9.10 15.06 -0.42
CA LYS A 420 -7.81 15.78 -0.49
C LYS A 420 -6.98 15.34 -1.69
N ASP A 421 -6.25 16.30 -2.26
CA ASP A 421 -5.26 16.02 -3.29
C ASP A 421 -3.90 15.57 -2.69
N GLU A 422 -2.92 15.31 -3.56
CA GLU A 422 -1.58 14.84 -3.18
C GLU A 422 -0.80 15.85 -2.32
N ASN A 423 -1.19 17.13 -2.37
CA ASN A 423 -0.61 18.22 -1.57
C ASN A 423 -1.34 18.41 -0.23
N GLY A 424 -2.41 17.65 0.02
CA GLY A 424 -3.23 17.76 1.21
C GLY A 424 -4.26 18.90 1.14
N GLU A 425 -4.45 19.52 -0.02
CA GLU A 425 -5.46 20.56 -0.24
C GLU A 425 -6.84 19.94 -0.50
N ASN A 426 -7.90 20.68 -0.12
CA ASN A 426 -9.27 20.23 -0.32
C ASN A 426 -9.63 20.22 -1.81
N ILE A 427 -10.18 19.10 -2.28
CA ILE A 427 -10.61 18.92 -3.66
C ILE A 427 -11.89 19.71 -3.92
N SER A 428 -11.91 20.46 -5.03
CA SER A 428 -13.12 21.15 -5.48
C SER A 428 -14.15 20.19 -6.08
N GLU A 429 -15.43 20.57 -6.10
CA GLU A 429 -16.47 19.77 -6.77
C GLU A 429 -16.13 19.50 -8.26
N LYS A 430 -15.50 20.47 -8.94
CA LYS A 430 -15.06 20.31 -10.33
C LYS A 430 -13.99 19.22 -10.48
N ASP A 431 -13.08 19.13 -9.51
CA ASP A 431 -12.04 18.10 -9.49
C ASP A 431 -12.61 16.71 -9.23
N LEU A 432 -13.60 16.59 -8.33
CA LEU A 432 -14.32 15.33 -8.11
C LEU A 432 -15.03 14.85 -9.39
N VAL A 433 -15.69 15.75 -10.13
CA VAL A 433 -16.32 15.43 -11.42
C VAL A 433 -15.27 15.02 -12.46
N ARG A 434 -14.12 15.69 -12.49
CA ARG A 434 -13.00 15.32 -13.39
C ARG A 434 -12.46 13.93 -13.06
N ARG A 435 -12.24 13.63 -11.77
CA ARG A 435 -11.83 12.28 -11.30
C ARG A 435 -12.87 11.23 -11.68
N PHE A 436 -14.15 11.53 -11.48
CA PHE A 436 -15.25 10.65 -11.87
C PHE A 436 -15.20 10.30 -13.37
N HIS A 437 -15.03 11.29 -14.25
CA HIS A 437 -14.96 11.04 -15.69
C HIS A 437 -13.73 10.20 -16.08
N LYS A 438 -12.57 10.47 -15.49
CA LYS A 438 -11.35 9.66 -15.70
C LYS A 438 -11.57 8.20 -15.27
N SER A 439 -12.15 8.00 -14.09
CA SER A 439 -12.47 6.67 -13.55
C SER A 439 -13.52 5.95 -14.40
N SER A 440 -14.55 6.65 -14.86
CA SER A 440 -15.59 6.11 -15.75
C SER A 440 -15.00 5.62 -17.09
N GLN A 441 -14.05 6.36 -17.66
CA GLN A 441 -13.33 5.95 -18.87
C GLN A 441 -12.45 4.71 -18.60
N LYS A 442 -11.76 4.68 -17.45
CA LYS A 442 -10.96 3.52 -17.05
C LYS A 442 -11.82 2.27 -16.89
N ILE A 443 -12.99 2.37 -16.24
CA ILE A 443 -13.97 1.27 -16.11
C ILE A 443 -14.40 0.75 -17.49
N LYS A 444 -14.71 1.66 -18.42
CA LYS A 444 -15.06 1.29 -19.80
C LYS A 444 -13.93 0.53 -20.49
N ASN A 445 -12.69 1.01 -20.38
CA ASN A 445 -11.53 0.36 -21.00
C ASN A 445 -11.24 -1.01 -20.39
N LEU A 446 -11.48 -1.18 -19.09
CA LEU A 446 -11.38 -2.45 -18.38
C LEU A 446 -12.58 -3.37 -18.61
N LYS A 447 -13.60 -2.94 -19.38
CA LYS A 447 -14.86 -3.65 -19.63
C LYS A 447 -15.68 -3.96 -18.36
N ARG A 448 -15.54 -3.14 -17.33
CA ARG A 448 -16.18 -3.33 -16.00
C ARG A 448 -17.52 -2.60 -15.81
N ILE A 449 -18.18 -2.21 -16.90
CA ILE A 449 -19.40 -1.37 -16.82
C ILE A 449 -20.55 -2.16 -16.19
N GLN A 450 -20.62 -3.47 -16.40
CA GLN A 450 -21.68 -4.31 -15.86
C GLN A 450 -21.58 -4.40 -14.33
N GLU A 451 -20.38 -4.71 -13.83
CA GLU A 451 -20.03 -4.79 -12.42
C GLU A 451 -20.26 -3.43 -11.74
N TRP A 452 -19.79 -2.34 -12.38
CA TRP A 452 -20.05 -0.98 -11.90
C TRP A 452 -21.56 -0.69 -11.80
N ASN A 453 -22.34 -1.08 -12.80
CA ASN A 453 -23.78 -0.88 -12.79
C ASN A 453 -24.47 -1.66 -11.66
N GLN A 454 -24.05 -2.90 -11.37
CA GLN A 454 -24.62 -3.67 -10.26
C GLN A 454 -24.32 -3.00 -8.91
N ILE A 455 -23.06 -2.62 -8.70
CA ILE A 455 -22.62 -1.98 -7.47
C ILE A 455 -23.38 -0.66 -7.23
N LEU A 456 -23.61 0.15 -8.27
CA LEU A 456 -24.34 1.42 -8.15
C LEU A 456 -25.84 1.25 -7.81
N LEU A 457 -26.45 0.10 -8.12
CA LEU A 457 -27.86 -0.16 -7.80
C LEU A 457 -28.12 -0.27 -6.29
N ASN A 458 -27.09 -0.43 -5.46
CA ASN A 458 -27.23 -0.45 -4.01
C ASN A 458 -27.70 0.88 -3.41
N PHE A 459 -27.46 2.00 -4.11
CA PHE A 459 -27.76 3.33 -3.58
C PHE A 459 -28.38 4.30 -4.59
N ILE A 460 -28.44 3.92 -5.87
CA ILE A 460 -29.12 4.66 -6.94
C ILE A 460 -30.27 3.82 -7.48
N ASP A 461 -31.46 4.42 -7.52
CA ASP A 461 -32.64 3.78 -8.11
C ASP A 461 -32.39 3.35 -9.57
N LYS A 462 -32.93 2.18 -9.95
CA LYS A 462 -32.73 1.58 -11.26
C LYS A 462 -33.22 2.47 -12.41
N GLN A 463 -34.35 3.17 -12.23
CA GLN A 463 -34.89 4.06 -13.25
C GLN A 463 -33.97 5.27 -13.46
N LEU A 464 -33.44 5.85 -12.37
CA LEU A 464 -32.46 6.93 -12.47
C LEU A 464 -31.17 6.43 -13.11
N LEU A 465 -30.58 5.34 -12.62
CA LEU A 465 -29.32 4.80 -13.11
C LEU A 465 -29.38 4.46 -14.61
N SER A 466 -30.51 3.94 -15.08
CA SER A 466 -30.72 3.63 -16.50
C SER A 466 -30.64 4.83 -17.44
N GLN A 467 -30.77 6.07 -16.93
CA GLN A 467 -30.56 7.27 -17.73
C GLN A 467 -29.08 7.50 -18.05
N PHE A 468 -28.18 7.09 -17.13
CA PHE A 468 -26.74 7.22 -17.20
C PHE A 468 -26.05 5.98 -17.77
N ILE A 469 -26.37 4.79 -17.25
CA ILE A 469 -25.83 3.52 -17.74
C ILE A 469 -26.93 2.80 -18.53
N ARG A 470 -26.83 2.88 -19.85
CA ARG A 470 -27.86 2.39 -20.77
C ARG A 470 -27.48 1.03 -21.35
N LEU A 471 -28.44 0.11 -21.39
CA LEU A 471 -28.28 -1.13 -22.11
C LEU A 471 -28.57 -0.91 -23.60
N LYS A 472 -27.55 -1.06 -24.46
CA LYS A 472 -27.70 -1.01 -25.92
C LYS A 472 -27.46 -2.38 -26.53
N ARG A 473 -28.06 -2.63 -27.69
CA ARG A 473 -27.69 -3.77 -28.54
C ARG A 473 -26.61 -3.32 -29.51
N ILE A 474 -25.44 -3.95 -29.41
CA ILE A 474 -24.29 -3.73 -30.29
C ILE A 474 -23.91 -5.12 -30.80
N ASP A 475 -23.86 -5.32 -32.12
CA ASP A 475 -23.47 -6.59 -32.75
C ASP A 475 -24.16 -7.84 -32.17
N GLN A 476 -25.49 -7.77 -32.02
CA GLN A 476 -26.35 -8.82 -31.44
C GLN A 476 -26.11 -9.15 -29.95
N ARG A 477 -25.19 -8.44 -29.28
CA ARG A 477 -24.95 -8.53 -27.84
C ARG A 477 -25.56 -7.34 -27.11
N ARG A 478 -25.99 -7.56 -25.87
CA ARG A 478 -26.46 -6.47 -25.00
C ARG A 478 -25.27 -5.99 -24.18
N GLU A 479 -24.91 -4.73 -24.34
CA GLU A 479 -23.78 -4.12 -23.65
C GLU A 479 -24.23 -2.83 -22.97
N TYR A 480 -23.65 -2.56 -21.79
CA TYR A 480 -23.87 -1.32 -21.09
C TYR A 480 -22.98 -0.22 -21.66
N VAL A 481 -23.56 0.97 -21.85
CA VAL A 481 -22.84 2.16 -22.31
C VAL A 481 -23.11 3.35 -21.40
N ILE A 482 -22.12 4.22 -21.32
CA ILE A 482 -22.15 5.43 -20.49
C ILE A 482 -22.77 6.59 -21.30
N ASP A 483 -23.73 7.28 -20.70
CA ASP A 483 -24.40 8.45 -21.25
C ASP A 483 -24.10 9.71 -20.42
N PHE A 484 -23.27 10.61 -20.96
CA PHE A 484 -22.81 11.81 -20.24
C PHE A 484 -23.91 12.84 -19.98
N GLU A 485 -24.93 12.91 -20.84
CA GLU A 485 -26.10 13.77 -20.58
C GLU A 485 -26.95 13.20 -19.45
N GLY A 486 -27.12 11.88 -19.44
CA GLY A 486 -27.75 11.14 -18.34
C GLY A 486 -27.06 11.37 -17.00
N PHE A 487 -25.73 11.33 -16.98
CA PHE A 487 -24.94 11.65 -15.78
C PHE A 487 -25.25 13.05 -15.24
N SER A 488 -25.29 14.05 -16.11
CA SER A 488 -25.53 15.45 -15.72
C SER A 488 -26.90 15.63 -15.06
N LYS A 489 -27.91 14.88 -15.52
CA LYS A 489 -29.24 14.84 -14.90
C LYS A 489 -29.22 14.18 -13.53
N ILE A 490 -28.61 12.99 -13.42
CA ILE A 490 -28.55 12.24 -12.16
C ILE A 490 -27.81 13.03 -11.08
N LYS A 491 -26.68 13.66 -11.43
CA LYS A 491 -25.88 14.46 -10.49
C LYS A 491 -26.72 15.53 -9.77
N ASN A 492 -27.65 16.16 -10.48
CA ASN A 492 -28.51 17.21 -9.93
C ASN A 492 -29.70 16.68 -9.10
N ILE A 493 -30.00 15.38 -9.21
CA ILE A 493 -31.12 14.72 -8.49
C ILE A 493 -30.62 14.07 -7.21
N LEU A 494 -29.41 13.50 -7.22
CA LEU A 494 -28.83 12.82 -6.06
C LEU A 494 -28.54 13.82 -4.93
N SER A 495 -28.70 13.35 -3.69
CA SER A 495 -28.24 14.09 -2.51
C SER A 495 -26.71 14.26 -2.54
N SER A 496 -26.19 15.22 -1.77
CA SER A 496 -24.74 15.43 -1.63
C SER A 496 -24.02 14.16 -1.17
N GLY A 497 -24.56 13.45 -0.18
CA GLY A 497 -24.01 12.17 0.29
C GLY A 497 -23.98 11.10 -0.80
N GLN A 498 -25.06 10.94 -1.58
CA GLN A 498 -25.10 9.99 -2.70
C GLN A 498 -24.14 10.36 -3.83
N ASN A 499 -23.95 11.65 -4.12
CA ASN A 499 -22.97 12.10 -5.10
C ASN A 499 -21.53 11.75 -4.66
N ILE A 500 -21.20 11.95 -3.38
CA ILE A 500 -19.88 11.58 -2.86
C ILE A 500 -19.67 10.06 -2.95
N ILE A 501 -20.67 9.26 -2.54
CA ILE A 501 -20.63 7.80 -2.68
C ILE A 501 -20.43 7.42 -4.15
N LEU A 502 -21.18 8.01 -5.09
CA LEU A 502 -21.03 7.77 -6.52
C LEU A 502 -19.58 8.00 -6.99
N TYR A 503 -18.96 9.11 -6.60
CA TYR A 503 -17.60 9.43 -7.03
C TYR A 503 -16.56 8.46 -6.47
N ILE A 504 -16.61 8.20 -5.16
CA ILE A 504 -15.66 7.32 -4.48
C ILE A 504 -15.81 5.87 -4.97
N ILE A 505 -17.04 5.35 -5.04
CA ILE A 505 -17.29 3.97 -5.49
C ILE A 505 -16.86 3.81 -6.96
N THR A 506 -17.10 4.80 -7.81
CA THR A 506 -16.61 4.79 -9.19
C THR A 506 -15.08 4.76 -9.25
N GLU A 507 -14.41 5.54 -8.39
CA GLU A 507 -12.95 5.54 -8.31
C GLU A 507 -12.39 4.20 -7.80
N ILE A 508 -13.06 3.58 -6.83
CA ILE A 508 -12.71 2.24 -6.33
C ILE A 508 -12.90 1.20 -7.43
N VAL A 509 -14.06 1.11 -8.08
CA VAL A 509 -14.32 0.13 -9.16
C VAL A 509 -13.32 0.28 -10.32
N ALA A 510 -12.92 1.50 -10.63
CA ALA A 510 -11.92 1.79 -11.65
C ALA A 510 -10.52 1.27 -11.30
N ASN A 511 -10.23 1.01 -10.03
CA ASN A 511 -8.87 0.81 -9.54
C ASN A 511 -8.65 -0.45 -8.71
N ILE A 512 -9.71 -1.04 -8.17
CA ILE A 512 -9.68 -2.27 -7.37
C ILE A 512 -9.25 -3.46 -8.25
N ARG A 513 -8.53 -4.39 -7.63
CA ARG A 513 -8.07 -5.64 -8.24
C ARG A 513 -8.41 -6.79 -7.29
N TYR A 514 -8.30 -8.03 -7.77
CA TYR A 514 -8.37 -9.18 -6.88
C TYR A 514 -7.39 -9.06 -5.73
N ASP A 515 -7.79 -9.50 -4.53
CA ASP A 515 -6.95 -9.45 -3.33
C ASP A 515 -6.48 -8.03 -2.95
N SER A 516 -7.33 -7.02 -3.16
CA SER A 516 -7.07 -5.66 -2.66
C SER A 516 -7.47 -5.52 -1.19
N LEU A 517 -6.83 -4.59 -0.48
CA LEU A 517 -7.27 -4.14 0.85
C LEU A 517 -7.88 -2.74 0.75
N LEU A 518 -9.17 -2.64 1.05
CA LEU A 518 -9.88 -1.39 1.24
C LEU A 518 -9.72 -0.93 2.69
N LEU A 519 -9.34 0.33 2.87
CA LEU A 519 -9.21 0.98 4.17
C LEU A 519 -10.16 2.17 4.19
N TYR A 520 -11.17 2.14 5.04
CA TYR A 520 -12.18 3.20 5.14
C TYR A 520 -12.09 3.86 6.51
N ASP A 521 -11.96 5.18 6.52
CA ASP A 521 -11.98 5.97 7.75
C ASP A 521 -13.22 6.86 7.83
N GLU A 522 -13.94 6.72 8.94
CA GLU A 522 -15.20 7.39 9.26
C GLU A 522 -16.18 7.48 8.07
N PRO A 523 -16.52 6.35 7.43
CA PRO A 523 -17.41 6.29 6.25
C PRO A 523 -18.80 6.90 6.48
N GLU A 524 -19.26 6.99 7.72
CA GLU A 524 -20.52 7.62 8.11
C GLU A 524 -20.52 9.15 8.05
N THR A 525 -19.35 9.78 7.94
CA THR A 525 -19.23 11.24 8.08
C THR A 525 -20.03 11.94 6.98
N HIS A 526 -20.91 12.87 7.38
CA HIS A 526 -21.82 13.61 6.48
C HIS A 526 -22.86 12.74 5.73
N LEU A 527 -23.03 11.47 6.10
CA LEU A 527 -24.05 10.59 5.52
C LEU A 527 -25.28 10.49 6.42
N HIS A 528 -26.47 10.53 5.81
CA HIS A 528 -27.71 10.18 6.49
C HIS A 528 -27.72 8.67 6.83
N PRO A 529 -28.36 8.22 7.93
CA PRO A 529 -28.39 6.80 8.33
C PRO A 529 -28.70 5.80 7.21
N ASN A 530 -29.69 6.08 6.36
CA ASN A 530 -30.02 5.24 5.21
C ASN A 530 -28.84 5.08 4.22
N ALA A 531 -28.06 6.14 4.00
CA ALA A 531 -26.90 6.11 3.12
C ALA A 531 -25.74 5.29 3.72
N ILE A 532 -25.64 5.22 5.06
CA ILE A 532 -24.67 4.35 5.75
C ILE A 532 -24.98 2.88 5.44
N SER A 533 -26.23 2.45 5.61
CA SER A 533 -26.62 1.07 5.28
C SER A 533 -26.38 0.73 3.80
N GLN A 534 -26.71 1.67 2.90
CA GLN A 534 -26.42 1.52 1.48
C GLN A 534 -24.92 1.40 1.18
N LEU A 535 -24.08 2.20 1.85
CA LEU A 535 -22.64 2.13 1.72
C LEU A 535 -22.09 0.77 2.17
N ILE A 536 -22.55 0.24 3.31
CA ILE A 536 -22.09 -1.08 3.78
C ILE A 536 -22.51 -2.20 2.81
N ASN A 537 -23.73 -2.18 2.27
CA ASN A 537 -24.15 -3.10 1.22
C ASN A 537 -23.24 -3.02 -0.02
N THR A 538 -22.89 -1.79 -0.43
CA THR A 538 -21.99 -1.55 -1.55
C THR A 538 -20.59 -2.10 -1.27
N ILE A 539 -20.07 -1.95 -0.04
CA ILE A 539 -18.78 -2.51 0.36
C ILE A 539 -18.82 -4.04 0.33
N TYR A 540 -19.88 -4.67 0.83
CA TYR A 540 -20.05 -6.13 0.74
C TYR A 540 -20.02 -6.62 -0.71
N GLU A 541 -20.73 -5.95 -1.61
CA GLU A 541 -20.73 -6.32 -3.03
C GLU A 541 -19.34 -6.14 -3.66
N LEU A 542 -18.65 -5.02 -3.36
CA LEU A 542 -17.28 -4.76 -3.82
C LEU A 542 -16.29 -5.84 -3.37
N VAL A 543 -16.23 -6.16 -2.08
CA VAL A 543 -15.26 -7.14 -1.58
C VAL A 543 -15.56 -8.56 -2.05
N ASN A 544 -16.82 -8.86 -2.36
CA ASN A 544 -17.20 -10.16 -2.90
C ASN A 544 -16.87 -10.26 -4.39
N GLU A 545 -17.26 -9.27 -5.21
CA GLU A 545 -17.02 -9.26 -6.66
C GLU A 545 -15.53 -9.30 -6.99
N PHE A 546 -14.72 -8.54 -6.25
CA PHE A 546 -13.27 -8.45 -6.47
C PHE A 546 -12.46 -9.32 -5.52
N GLU A 547 -13.07 -10.31 -4.85
CA GLU A 547 -12.42 -11.18 -3.84
C GLU A 547 -11.45 -10.43 -2.91
N SER A 548 -11.83 -9.22 -2.49
CA SER A 548 -10.99 -8.29 -1.75
C SER A 548 -11.37 -8.24 -0.26
N TYR A 549 -10.70 -7.37 0.49
CA TYR A 549 -10.82 -7.25 1.94
C TYR A 549 -11.07 -5.78 2.31
N CYS A 550 -11.70 -5.55 3.46
CA CYS A 550 -11.99 -4.20 3.96
C CYS A 550 -11.74 -4.10 5.47
N ILE A 551 -11.10 -3.02 5.89
CA ILE A 551 -11.01 -2.60 7.29
C ILE A 551 -11.61 -1.21 7.42
N LEU A 552 -12.59 -1.07 8.31
CA LEU A 552 -13.35 0.14 8.59
C LEU A 552 -12.92 0.70 9.95
N ALA A 553 -12.60 1.98 10.04
CA ALA A 553 -12.62 2.73 11.29
C ALA A 553 -13.91 3.55 11.36
N THR A 554 -14.60 3.48 12.50
CA THR A 554 -15.93 4.10 12.65
C THR A 554 -16.19 4.52 14.10
N HIS A 555 -17.09 5.46 14.31
CA HIS A 555 -17.72 5.76 15.59
C HIS A 555 -19.23 5.43 15.57
N SER A 556 -19.73 4.80 14.51
CA SER A 556 -21.15 4.59 14.27
C SER A 556 -21.60 3.16 14.58
N PRO A 557 -22.47 2.98 15.59
CA PRO A 557 -23.14 1.71 15.85
C PRO A 557 -23.94 1.16 14.66
N LEU A 558 -24.37 2.03 13.73
CA LEU A 558 -25.09 1.62 12.52
C LEU A 558 -24.23 0.73 11.61
N ILE A 559 -22.91 0.94 11.59
CA ILE A 559 -22.00 0.15 10.75
C ILE A 559 -21.76 -1.23 11.35
N ILE A 560 -21.42 -1.30 12.64
CA ILE A 560 -21.12 -2.58 13.29
C ILE A 560 -22.37 -3.47 13.39
N ARG A 561 -23.58 -2.89 13.37
CA ARG A 561 -24.84 -3.65 13.30
C ARG A 561 -24.94 -4.53 12.04
N GLU A 562 -24.29 -4.13 10.95
CA GLU A 562 -24.30 -4.87 9.68
C GLU A 562 -23.16 -5.91 9.60
N LEU A 563 -22.35 -6.02 10.66
CA LEU A 563 -21.19 -6.91 10.74
C LEU A 563 -21.39 -7.92 11.86
N LEU A 564 -20.66 -9.03 11.77
CA LEU A 564 -20.61 -10.02 12.86
C LEU A 564 -19.61 -9.59 13.92
N SER A 565 -19.94 -9.85 15.18
CA SER A 565 -19.16 -9.45 16.36
C SER A 565 -17.70 -9.92 16.31
N ARG A 566 -17.46 -11.12 15.77
CA ARG A 566 -16.12 -11.67 15.55
C ARG A 566 -15.24 -10.81 14.62
N ASN A 567 -15.82 -9.97 13.79
CA ASN A 567 -15.13 -9.05 12.89
C ASN A 567 -15.13 -7.60 13.40
N VAL A 568 -15.68 -7.35 14.59
CA VAL A 568 -15.70 -6.02 15.22
C VAL A 568 -14.70 -5.99 16.37
N TYR A 569 -13.95 -4.90 16.47
CA TYR A 569 -13.06 -4.59 17.59
C TYR A 569 -13.44 -3.25 18.19
N ILE A 570 -13.45 -3.16 19.52
CA ILE A 570 -13.59 -1.91 20.24
C ILE A 570 -12.19 -1.44 20.64
N LEU A 571 -11.81 -0.25 20.17
CA LEU A 571 -10.62 0.45 20.60
C LEU A 571 -11.00 1.38 21.77
N GLU A 572 -10.23 1.33 22.83
CA GLU A 572 -10.43 2.10 24.07
C GLU A 572 -9.11 2.77 24.48
N ARG A 573 -9.25 3.83 25.28
CA ARG A 573 -8.12 4.55 25.87
C ARG A 573 -8.45 4.79 27.34
N PHE A 574 -7.59 4.30 28.22
CA PHE A 574 -7.62 4.55 29.65
C PHE A 574 -6.40 5.41 30.00
N ASP A 575 -6.61 6.70 30.21
CA ASP A 575 -5.53 7.70 30.31
C ASP A 575 -4.57 7.63 29.12
N ASP A 576 -3.33 7.14 29.29
CA ASP A 576 -2.36 6.96 28.20
C ASP A 576 -2.15 5.50 27.79
N THR A 577 -3.00 4.59 28.28
CA THR A 577 -2.96 3.16 27.93
C THR A 577 -4.03 2.83 26.86
N PRO A 578 -3.62 2.39 25.65
CA PRO A 578 -4.54 1.89 24.65
C PRO A 578 -4.98 0.47 24.98
N ALA A 579 -6.23 0.16 24.69
CA ALA A 579 -6.78 -1.18 24.86
C ALA A 579 -7.63 -1.56 23.65
N ILE A 580 -7.63 -2.85 23.30
CA ILE A 580 -8.52 -3.39 22.28
C ILE A 580 -9.26 -4.60 22.83
N ARG A 581 -10.56 -4.67 22.59
CA ARG A 581 -11.40 -5.79 23.03
C ARG A 581 -12.46 -6.17 22.00
N LYS A 582 -13.02 -7.36 22.18
CA LYS A 582 -14.21 -7.84 21.44
C LYS A 582 -15.51 -7.45 22.17
N LEU A 583 -16.62 -7.47 21.42
CA LEU A 583 -17.95 -7.38 22.02
C LEU A 583 -18.36 -8.72 22.62
N ASN A 584 -19.05 -8.67 23.76
CA ASN A 584 -19.61 -9.85 24.42
C ASN A 584 -21.00 -10.23 23.89
N ILE A 585 -21.52 -9.48 22.93
CA ILE A 585 -22.80 -9.68 22.27
C ILE A 585 -22.59 -9.79 20.76
N GLU A 586 -23.51 -10.47 20.08
CA GLU A 586 -23.54 -10.44 18.63
C GLU A 586 -24.00 -9.06 18.15
N THR A 587 -23.31 -8.49 17.16
CA THR A 587 -23.63 -7.18 16.61
C THR A 587 -24.60 -7.26 15.45
N PHE A 588 -24.59 -8.37 14.71
CA PHE A 588 -25.37 -8.53 13.49
C PHE A 588 -26.88 -8.42 13.75
N GLY A 589 -27.49 -7.32 13.31
CA GLY A 589 -28.91 -7.03 13.49
C GLY A 589 -29.33 -6.58 14.90
N GLU A 590 -28.38 -6.31 15.81
CA GLU A 590 -28.67 -5.92 17.20
C GLU A 590 -29.26 -4.50 17.30
N ASN A 591 -29.93 -4.23 18.43
CA ASN A 591 -30.51 -2.93 18.73
C ASN A 591 -29.42 -1.86 18.90
N LEU A 592 -29.61 -0.72 18.25
CA LEU A 592 -28.65 0.40 18.30
C LEU A 592 -28.41 0.93 19.71
N THR A 593 -29.41 0.89 20.59
CA THR A 593 -29.26 1.30 21.99
C THR A 593 -28.30 0.38 22.71
N THR A 594 -28.46 -0.94 22.56
CA THR A 594 -27.57 -1.95 23.14
C THR A 594 -26.14 -1.77 22.63
N LEU A 595 -25.97 -1.61 21.31
CA LEU A 595 -24.65 -1.40 20.70
C LEU A 595 -24.00 -0.10 21.18
N THR A 596 -24.78 0.98 21.27
CA THR A 596 -24.28 2.28 21.76
C THR A 596 -23.83 2.16 23.21
N GLU A 597 -24.59 1.47 24.06
CA GLU A 597 -24.22 1.26 25.46
C GLU A 597 -23.00 0.32 25.60
N GLU A 598 -22.88 -0.73 24.79
CA GLU A 598 -21.74 -1.66 24.84
C GLU A 598 -20.42 -1.02 24.35
N VAL A 599 -20.50 -0.10 23.39
CA VAL A 599 -19.34 0.58 22.80
C VAL A 599 -18.97 1.87 23.55
N PHE A 600 -19.98 2.66 23.95
CA PHE A 600 -19.77 4.01 24.49
C PHE A 600 -20.27 4.21 25.91
N GLY A 601 -20.95 3.20 26.49
CA GLY A 601 -21.55 3.30 27.80
C GLY A 601 -20.52 3.57 28.88
N ASN A 602 -20.40 4.83 29.30
CA ASN A 602 -19.70 5.20 30.51
C ASN A 602 -20.56 4.80 31.71
N ARG A 603 -20.25 3.67 32.34
CA ARG A 603 -20.87 3.30 33.63
C ARG A 603 -20.66 4.37 34.70
N GLU A 604 -19.62 5.19 34.56
CA GLU A 604 -19.19 6.19 35.54
C GLU A 604 -19.78 7.60 35.34
N ILE A 605 -20.34 7.92 34.16
CA ILE A 605 -21.00 9.23 33.97
C ILE A 605 -22.48 9.06 34.32
N PRO A 606 -22.95 9.60 35.47
CA PRO A 606 -24.35 9.51 35.82
C PRO A 606 -25.19 10.26 34.77
N LYS A 607 -26.13 9.54 34.14
CA LYS A 607 -27.04 10.12 33.14
C LYS A 607 -27.89 11.19 33.83
N GLN A 608 -27.99 12.40 33.27
CA GLN A 608 -28.66 13.55 33.90
C GLN A 608 -30.08 13.23 34.40
N TYR A 609 -30.86 12.46 33.62
CA TYR A 609 -32.21 12.08 34.05
C TYR A 609 -32.19 11.18 35.29
N LYS A 610 -31.19 10.31 35.46
CA LYS A 610 -31.05 9.48 36.66
C LYS A 610 -30.75 10.35 37.88
N ILE A 611 -29.83 11.31 37.76
CA ILE A 611 -29.51 12.28 38.82
C ILE A 611 -30.76 13.05 39.25
N ILE A 612 -31.53 13.56 38.29
CA ILE A 612 -32.77 14.29 38.57
C ILE A 612 -33.76 13.39 39.30
N LEU A 613 -33.97 12.15 38.82
CA LEU A 613 -34.91 11.21 39.43
C LEU A 613 -34.46 10.80 40.84
N GLU A 614 -33.18 10.52 41.04
CA GLU A 614 -32.57 10.19 42.34
C GLU A 614 -32.71 11.37 43.31
N ASN A 615 -32.47 12.61 42.87
CA ASN A 615 -32.64 13.80 43.71
C ASN A 615 -34.11 14.02 44.09
N LEU A 616 -35.05 13.87 43.16
CA LEU A 616 -36.48 14.00 43.45
C LEU A 616 -36.96 12.94 44.45
N VAL A 617 -36.47 11.70 44.32
CA VAL A 617 -36.71 10.63 45.29
C VAL A 617 -36.01 10.91 46.62
N TYR A 618 -34.79 11.45 46.59
CA TYR A 618 -34.02 11.85 47.78
C TYR A 618 -34.76 12.92 48.59
N GLU A 619 -35.33 13.92 47.92
CA GLU A 619 -36.22 14.97 48.45
C GLU A 619 -37.54 14.44 49.04
N GLY A 620 -37.83 13.15 48.91
CA GLY A 620 -39.00 12.50 49.50
C GLY A 620 -40.28 12.60 48.66
N LYS A 621 -40.18 12.95 47.38
CA LYS A 621 -41.34 13.00 46.49
C LYS A 621 -41.84 11.59 46.17
N ASN A 622 -43.15 11.42 46.19
CA ASN A 622 -43.79 10.16 45.80
C ASN A 622 -43.93 10.03 44.27
N TYR A 623 -44.31 8.84 43.79
CA TYR A 623 -44.41 8.53 42.37
C TYR A 623 -45.26 9.55 41.58
N GLU A 624 -46.44 9.91 42.09
CA GLU A 624 -47.35 10.86 41.43
C GLU A 624 -46.79 12.29 41.41
N GLN A 625 -46.14 12.72 42.49
CA GLN A 625 -45.48 14.03 42.54
C GLN A 625 -44.34 14.12 41.52
N ILE A 626 -43.53 13.06 41.40
CA ILE A 626 -42.44 13.00 40.42
C ILE A 626 -43.01 13.04 38.98
N LEU A 627 -44.11 12.32 38.71
CA LEU A 627 -44.77 12.38 37.40
C LEU A 627 -45.26 13.80 37.09
N SER A 628 -45.98 14.45 38.02
CA SER A 628 -46.51 15.81 37.79
C SER A 628 -45.43 16.87 37.52
N LEU A 629 -44.20 16.66 38.00
CA LEU A 629 -43.09 17.60 37.81
C LEU A 629 -42.35 17.40 36.49
N LEU A 630 -42.42 16.20 35.91
CA LEU A 630 -41.61 15.81 34.76
C LEU A 630 -42.45 15.57 33.50
N GLU A 631 -43.74 15.25 33.64
CA GLU A 631 -44.66 15.18 32.50
C GLU A 631 -44.89 16.60 31.98
N SER A 632 -44.60 16.79 30.69
CA SER A 632 -44.88 18.04 29.99
C SER A 632 -46.31 18.02 29.46
N ASP A 633 -46.88 19.18 29.09
CA ASP A 633 -48.29 19.31 28.67
C ASP A 633 -48.73 18.21 27.69
N ASN A 634 -49.53 17.26 28.19
CA ASN A 634 -50.05 16.07 27.50
C ASN A 634 -49.00 15.07 26.96
N ILE A 635 -47.76 15.10 27.46
CA ILE A 635 -46.69 14.16 27.10
C ILE A 635 -46.34 13.30 28.32
N PRO A 636 -46.80 12.04 28.36
CA PRO A 636 -46.52 11.16 29.48
C PRO A 636 -45.04 10.75 29.52
N LEU A 637 -44.53 10.50 30.72
CA LEU A 637 -43.16 10.03 30.89
C LEU A 637 -42.96 8.66 30.22
N SER A 638 -41.77 8.42 29.67
CA SER A 638 -41.43 7.13 29.05
C SER A 638 -41.56 5.96 30.03
N LEU A 639 -41.91 4.77 29.53
CA LEU A 639 -42.03 3.56 30.35
C LEU A 639 -40.73 3.26 31.11
N ASN A 640 -39.57 3.43 30.48
CA ASN A 640 -38.26 3.21 31.11
C ASN A 640 -38.04 4.13 32.31
N ALA A 641 -38.41 5.41 32.20
CA ALA A 641 -38.32 6.36 33.31
C ALA A 641 -39.30 5.99 34.44
N LYS A 642 -40.54 5.60 34.10
CA LYS A 642 -41.56 5.15 35.07
C LYS A 642 -41.10 3.91 35.86
N ILE A 643 -40.50 2.94 35.18
CA ILE A 643 -39.93 1.73 35.81
C ILE A 643 -38.76 2.12 36.73
N TYR A 644 -37.87 3.00 36.28
CA TYR A 644 -36.73 3.46 37.09
C TYR A 644 -37.17 4.19 38.36
N ILE A 645 -38.16 5.09 38.28
CA ILE A 645 -38.72 5.76 39.46
C ILE A 645 -39.28 4.75 40.46
N LYS A 646 -40.02 3.74 39.99
CA LYS A 646 -40.55 2.68 40.87
C LYS A 646 -39.43 1.88 41.53
N SER A 647 -38.36 1.58 40.81
CA SER A 647 -37.18 0.90 41.36
C SER A 647 -36.55 1.71 42.50
N LEU A 648 -36.30 3.01 42.28
CA LEU A 648 -35.72 3.91 43.27
C LEU A 648 -36.59 4.08 44.52
N LEU A 649 -37.92 4.17 44.34
CA LEU A 649 -38.85 4.28 45.46
C LEU A 649 -38.91 2.99 46.28
N ASN A 650 -38.86 1.83 45.63
CA ASN A 650 -38.88 0.53 46.31
C ASN A 650 -37.59 0.22 47.08
N GLU A 651 -36.44 0.78 46.70
CA GLU A 651 -35.18 0.62 47.45
C GLU A 651 -35.11 1.48 48.73
N LYS A 652 -36.01 2.46 48.88
CA LYS A 652 -36.08 3.37 50.03
C LYS A 652 -37.03 2.90 51.15
N TYR A 653 -37.82 1.84 50.93
CA TYR A 653 -38.70 1.19 51.90
C TYR A 653 -38.21 -0.23 52.16
#